data_AF-E3KMV0-F1
#
_entry.id   AF-E3KMV0-F1
#
_cell.length_a   1.000
_cell.length_b   1.000
_cell.length_c   1.000
_cell.angle_alpha   90.00
_cell.angle_beta   90.00
_cell.angle_gamma   90.00
#
_symmetry.space_group_name_H-M   'P 1'
#
loop_
_entity.id
_entity.type
_entity.pdbx_description
1 polymer ?
#
loop_
_entity_poly.entity_id
_entity_poly.type
_entity_poly.pdbx_seq_one_letter_code
_entity_poly.pdbx_strand_id
1 'polypeptide(L)'
;MMGYLPGSPIRPVTAFSIPLLILHNCHIGAMPFTTALNQYLEPRSNWELVDRTEAVVGDVLRLEEQAVLAARSCPACFGPSPPNLNEYPWMSQDKLMICLDGNFQHRHHSKASRDYDRIQTPNIFVSQQEVDAMKAKIIDIELRQKPKDKVRTSICYVQYWWITFFSLSFSPPKRDQCTEAHKAADGKRNESSWKGCDDTGLMGCCCRHDAAIYMANINKSGEQRCFPMALLNKILNNEAPHRHVGILYNIGCSLDKYTALRGLVSDQRDCLQFATSFSMPMFTRGHGLERMWSYLSPLVSPLRYATRNHRLATISHRLKYHNTRGIKNLSTWLKRKFVAAARRRVETKAALREVLDKPNPFSTTGRNFTKRFFKAQWEEQRKFKETHTEEQEENRDKLVEVYKQEAALEALRTRLRNTPSTYLASKQEAHELLDELESTAEELRKAAKSLGRDHQPEPDEAKEEQKLLLLLWEAKSELFVQAVELWAEKQPLTDSRTIGRRLGTKLSEKIQKAIQKRRGPINKLIATFNTQFAQYVAKFPRQQVADTDEHPLTYETFESMAIDHKFWNDGIYYHSKAPWEIDPDVRSGIACILVLQRVEEELDLLTQETARTMTWAISTYELISGYIRYIRARVMALDMNMEPPEDHIDRMELGNYDRREKLRIINKELQTRLFDHGVLIQEWTGTITWMCARCRPELLRDIYLDWNNLVQRVATNQTSWQPKKNKEEPVVDNVEEEAVVGIQVDDGKEVTSGEAANSAGAPAQSDWEDVDDAQDACD
;
A
#
# COMPACT_ATOMS: atom_id res chain seq x y z
N MET A 1 47.46 21.63 22.13
CA MET A 1 46.61 22.60 21.40
C MET A 1 45.16 22.17 21.57
N MET A 2 44.33 23.00 22.20
CA MET A 2 42.87 22.88 22.09
C MET A 2 42.48 23.54 20.78
N GLY A 3 41.77 22.84 19.91
CA GLY A 3 41.21 23.47 18.71
C GLY A 3 39.72 23.22 18.64
N TYR A 4 39.05 24.20 18.05
CA TYR A 4 37.60 24.25 17.96
C TYR A 4 37.17 23.75 16.58
N LEU A 5 36.30 22.72 16.57
CA LEU A 5 35.61 22.27 15.37
C LEU A 5 34.24 22.95 15.33
N PRO A 6 33.93 23.76 14.29
CA PRO A 6 32.62 24.36 14.16
C PRO A 6 31.58 23.30 13.76
N GLY A 7 30.42 23.29 14.42
CA GLY A 7 29.32 22.36 14.13
C GLY A 7 28.67 22.53 12.74
N SER A 8 29.04 23.57 11.98
CA SER A 8 28.62 23.81 10.60
C SER A 8 29.66 24.67 9.86
N PRO A 9 29.98 24.39 8.59
CA PRO A 9 30.94 25.19 7.80
C PRO A 9 30.40 26.56 7.37
N ILE A 10 29.11 26.85 7.59
CA ILE A 10 28.46 28.10 7.11
C ILE A 10 28.14 29.07 8.26
N ARG A 11 27.80 28.60 9.46
CA ARG A 11 27.60 29.43 10.67
C ARG A 11 27.92 28.64 11.95
N PRO A 12 29.04 28.90 12.64
CA PRO A 12 29.34 28.22 13.91
C PRO A 12 28.53 28.81 15.06
N VAL A 13 27.68 28.00 15.70
CA VAL A 13 26.91 28.42 16.90
C VAL A 13 27.45 27.77 18.18
N THR A 14 28.14 26.63 18.07
CA THR A 14 28.74 25.92 19.20
C THR A 14 30.12 25.38 18.83
N ALA A 15 31.10 25.54 19.71
CA ALA A 15 32.48 25.14 19.51
C ALA A 15 32.87 24.12 20.60
N PHE A 16 33.18 22.88 20.21
CA PHE A 16 33.64 21.85 21.14
C PHE A 16 35.15 21.91 21.31
N SER A 17 35.62 21.83 22.55
CA SER A 17 37.05 21.74 22.86
C SER A 17 37.47 20.28 22.84
N ILE A 18 38.43 19.93 21.99
CA ILE A 18 39.03 18.59 21.95
C ILE A 18 40.56 18.75 21.98
N PRO A 19 41.31 17.93 22.75
CA PRO A 19 42.78 17.94 22.73
C PRO A 19 43.31 17.43 21.37
N LEU A 20 43.81 18.32 20.50
CA LEU A 20 44.22 18.01 19.13
C LEU A 20 45.60 17.32 18.98
N LEU A 21 46.22 16.86 20.07
CA LEU A 21 47.55 16.24 20.01
C LEU A 21 47.55 14.76 19.59
N ILE A 22 46.39 14.17 19.28
CA ILE A 22 46.25 12.77 18.84
C ILE A 22 46.01 12.65 17.32
N LEU A 23 45.97 13.75 16.56
CA LEU A 23 45.50 13.72 15.16
C LEU A 23 46.54 14.00 14.07
N HIS A 24 47.81 14.27 14.38
CA HIS A 24 48.76 14.65 13.32
C HIS A 24 49.57 13.51 12.70
N ASN A 25 49.71 12.33 13.32
CA ASN A 25 50.48 11.24 12.71
C ASN A 25 50.08 9.88 13.31
N CYS A 26 49.18 9.13 12.65
CA CYS A 26 49.24 7.66 12.50
C CYS A 26 47.91 7.07 12.00
N HIS A 27 48.03 6.06 11.14
CA HIS A 27 46.97 5.12 10.80
C HIS A 27 46.44 4.38 12.05
N ILE A 28 45.11 4.28 12.12
CA ILE A 28 44.29 3.41 12.99
C ILE A 28 44.30 3.76 14.49
N GLY A 29 43.13 4.25 14.90
CA GLY A 29 42.51 3.92 16.16
C GLY A 29 41.04 4.32 16.05
N ALA A 30 40.17 3.41 15.60
CA ALA A 30 38.73 3.66 15.62
C ALA A 30 38.24 3.98 17.05
N MET A 31 38.96 3.50 18.07
CA MET A 31 38.62 3.59 19.49
C MET A 31 38.21 4.96 19.99
N PRO A 32 38.94 6.09 19.84
CA PRO A 32 38.50 7.35 20.42
C PRO A 32 37.20 7.87 19.80
N PHE A 33 36.98 7.60 18.50
CA PHE A 33 35.73 7.91 17.81
C PHE A 33 34.61 6.95 18.24
N THR A 34 34.84 5.63 18.31
CA THR A 34 33.85 4.68 18.82
C THR A 34 33.60 4.83 20.31
N THR A 35 34.56 5.30 21.11
CA THR A 35 34.41 5.58 22.55
C THR A 35 33.65 6.88 22.73
N ALA A 36 33.88 7.91 21.92
CA ALA A 36 33.03 9.11 21.92
C ALA A 36 31.62 8.81 21.40
N LEU A 37 31.49 7.98 20.35
CA LEU A 37 30.20 7.52 19.84
C LEU A 37 29.50 6.61 20.86
N ASN A 38 30.21 5.71 21.53
CA ASN A 38 29.66 4.88 22.61
C ASN A 38 29.34 5.73 23.83
N GLN A 39 30.14 6.70 24.25
CA GLN A 39 29.77 7.62 25.34
C GLN A 39 28.61 8.54 24.96
N TYR A 40 28.38 8.78 23.67
CA TYR A 40 27.24 9.52 23.14
C TYR A 40 26.01 8.61 22.93
N LEU A 41 26.20 7.31 22.72
CA LEU A 41 25.15 6.30 22.46
C LEU A 41 24.80 5.44 23.68
N GLU A 42 25.68 5.28 24.67
CA GLU A 42 25.49 4.52 25.92
C GLU A 42 24.47 5.21 26.83
N PRO A 43 24.47 6.55 26.98
CA PRO A 43 23.32 7.25 27.59
C PRO A 43 22.05 7.17 26.73
N ARG A 44 22.18 6.80 25.44
CA ARG A 44 21.06 6.55 24.50
C ARG A 44 20.70 5.07 24.34
N SER A 45 21.22 4.20 25.21
CA SER A 45 20.67 2.87 25.52
C SER A 45 19.25 2.92 26.14
N ASN A 46 18.68 4.13 26.22
CA ASN A 46 17.34 4.45 26.71
C ASN A 46 16.21 3.67 26.01
N TRP A 47 16.39 3.12 24.81
CA TRP A 47 15.33 2.36 24.16
C TRP A 47 14.99 1.05 24.89
N GLU A 48 15.98 0.34 25.44
CA GLU A 48 15.72 -0.88 26.23
C GLU A 48 15.01 -0.51 27.53
N LEU A 49 15.44 0.56 28.20
CA LEU A 49 14.80 1.06 29.40
C LEU A 49 13.37 1.52 29.13
N VAL A 50 13.15 2.20 28.01
CA VAL A 50 11.84 2.64 27.55
C VAL A 50 10.96 1.45 27.21
N ASP A 51 11.43 0.45 26.44
CA ASP A 51 10.65 -0.76 26.10
C ASP A 51 10.36 -1.61 27.35
N ARG A 52 11.32 -1.72 28.27
CA ARG A 52 11.12 -2.34 29.60
C ARG A 52 10.10 -1.57 30.43
N THR A 53 10.14 -0.24 30.42
CA THR A 53 9.15 0.58 31.15
C THR A 53 7.75 0.37 30.56
N GLU A 54 7.60 0.36 29.23
CA GLU A 54 6.31 0.05 28.59
C GLU A 54 5.85 -1.38 28.89
N ALA A 55 6.76 -2.35 28.97
CA ALA A 55 6.45 -3.73 29.32
C ALA A 55 5.98 -3.83 30.78
N VAL A 56 6.72 -3.24 31.72
CA VAL A 56 6.35 -3.18 33.14
C VAL A 56 4.99 -2.51 33.34
N VAL A 57 4.74 -1.37 32.68
CA VAL A 57 3.43 -0.70 32.77
C VAL A 57 2.33 -1.59 32.20
N GLY A 58 2.58 -2.26 31.08
CA GLY A 58 1.66 -3.25 30.49
C GLY A 58 1.33 -4.38 31.47
N ASP A 59 2.34 -4.97 32.10
CA ASP A 59 2.19 -6.05 33.07
C ASP A 59 1.47 -5.60 34.35
N VAL A 60 1.76 -4.39 34.84
CA VAL A 60 1.09 -3.79 36.00
C VAL A 60 -0.39 -3.65 35.73
N LEU A 61 -0.75 -3.06 34.59
CA LEU A 61 -2.13 -2.84 34.17
C LEU A 61 -2.81 -4.12 33.67
N ARG A 62 -2.05 -5.21 33.48
CA ARG A 62 -2.48 -6.48 32.87
C ARG A 62 -3.12 -6.26 31.49
N LEU A 63 -2.45 -5.48 30.64
CA LEU A 63 -2.93 -5.22 29.30
C LEU A 63 -2.89 -6.50 28.46
N GLU A 64 -4.00 -6.79 27.79
CA GLU A 64 -4.04 -7.80 26.74
C GLU A 64 -3.31 -7.31 25.49
N GLU A 65 -2.87 -8.23 24.63
CA GLU A 65 -2.11 -7.91 23.40
C GLU A 65 -2.80 -6.86 22.51
N GLN A 66 -4.13 -6.95 22.36
CA GLN A 66 -4.90 -5.96 21.61
C GLN A 66 -4.81 -4.56 22.24
N ALA A 67 -4.88 -4.46 23.57
CA ALA A 67 -4.75 -3.18 24.30
C ALA A 67 -3.32 -2.62 24.18
N VAL A 68 -2.31 -3.50 24.17
CA VAL A 68 -0.91 -3.12 23.90
C VAL A 68 -0.78 -2.53 22.48
N LEU A 69 -1.38 -3.16 21.46
CA LEU A 69 -1.40 -2.64 20.09
C LEU A 69 -2.16 -1.30 19.97
N ALA A 70 -3.25 -1.13 20.71
CA ALA A 70 -3.97 0.15 20.76
C ALA A 70 -3.10 1.26 21.33
N ALA A 71 -2.43 1.00 22.46
CA ALA A 71 -1.59 1.97 23.15
C ALA A 71 -0.29 2.30 22.39
N ARG A 72 0.30 1.33 21.68
CA ARG A 72 1.61 1.48 21.02
C ARG A 72 1.53 1.78 19.52
N SER A 73 0.40 1.49 18.87
CA SER A 73 0.27 1.62 17.41
C SER A 73 -0.91 2.48 17.00
N CYS A 74 -2.15 2.00 17.16
CA CYS A 74 -3.32 2.72 16.66
C CYS A 74 -4.60 2.44 17.47
N PRO A 75 -5.08 3.41 18.28
CA PRO A 75 -6.36 3.32 18.98
C PRO A 75 -7.56 3.09 18.06
N ALA A 76 -7.58 3.73 16.88
CA ALA A 76 -8.69 3.56 15.93
C ALA A 76 -8.80 2.12 15.39
N CYS A 77 -7.66 1.42 15.23
CA CYS A 77 -7.65 0.04 14.74
C CYS A 77 -7.84 -0.99 15.85
N PHE A 78 -7.16 -0.82 16.98
CA PHE A 78 -7.01 -1.84 18.02
C PHE A 78 -7.74 -1.51 19.32
N GLY A 79 -8.27 -0.29 19.48
CA GLY A 79 -9.05 0.11 20.66
C GLY A 79 -10.28 -0.77 20.87
N PRO A 80 -10.95 -0.74 22.04
CA PRO A 80 -12.11 -1.59 22.29
C PRO A 80 -13.21 -1.36 21.25
N SER A 81 -13.89 -2.43 20.84
CA SER A 81 -14.98 -2.34 19.87
C SER A 81 -16.15 -1.50 20.45
N PRO A 82 -16.85 -0.70 19.62
CA PRO A 82 -17.99 0.08 20.07
C PRO A 82 -19.13 -0.82 20.58
N PRO A 83 -19.89 -0.43 21.62
CA PRO A 83 -21.00 -1.23 22.12
C PRO A 83 -22.15 -1.37 21.10
N ASN A 84 -22.30 -0.41 20.19
CA ASN A 84 -23.35 -0.35 19.18
C ASN A 84 -22.92 -0.92 17.81
N LEU A 85 -21.98 -1.87 17.78
CA LEU A 85 -21.50 -2.47 16.54
C LEU A 85 -22.62 -2.97 15.62
N ASN A 86 -23.72 -3.47 16.17
CA ASN A 86 -24.85 -4.03 15.41
C ASN A 86 -25.65 -2.98 14.62
N GLU A 87 -25.44 -1.69 14.88
CA GLU A 87 -26.10 -0.59 14.16
C GLU A 87 -25.37 -0.21 12.86
N TYR A 88 -24.14 -0.70 12.68
CA TYR A 88 -23.35 -0.45 11.46
C TYR A 88 -23.69 -1.47 10.37
N PRO A 89 -23.61 -1.09 9.07
CA PRO A 89 -23.82 -2.04 7.98
C PRO A 89 -22.83 -3.21 8.05
N TRP A 90 -23.33 -4.44 7.93
CA TRP A 90 -22.53 -5.69 8.01
C TRP A 90 -21.26 -5.65 7.14
N MET A 91 -21.32 -5.08 5.94
CA MET A 91 -20.17 -4.99 5.02
C MET A 91 -19.02 -4.10 5.52
N SER A 92 -19.30 -3.20 6.46
CA SER A 92 -18.36 -2.22 7.02
C SER A 92 -18.11 -2.42 8.52
N GLN A 93 -18.83 -3.36 9.15
CA GLN A 93 -18.81 -3.57 10.58
C GLN A 93 -17.46 -4.12 11.05
N ASP A 94 -16.88 -3.43 12.02
CA ASP A 94 -15.63 -3.72 12.72
C ASP A 94 -14.42 -4.11 11.85
N LYS A 95 -14.28 -3.50 10.68
CA LYS A 95 -13.25 -3.90 9.72
C LYS A 95 -11.85 -3.39 10.10
N LEU A 96 -10.88 -4.30 10.26
CA LEU A 96 -9.46 -3.97 10.35
C LEU A 96 -8.84 -3.92 8.95
N MET A 97 -8.09 -2.86 8.64
CA MET A 97 -7.45 -2.71 7.32
C MET A 97 -5.93 -2.58 7.50
N ILE A 98 -5.18 -3.53 6.94
CA ILE A 98 -3.72 -3.59 7.02
C ILE A 98 -3.07 -3.64 5.63
N CYS A 99 -1.85 -3.12 5.56
CA CYS A 99 -0.98 -3.20 4.39
C CYS A 99 0.22 -4.10 4.72
N LEU A 100 0.68 -4.86 3.73
CA LEU A 100 1.89 -5.66 3.76
C LEU A 100 2.78 -5.28 2.57
N ASP A 101 4.09 -5.21 2.78
CA ASP A 101 5.07 -4.91 1.73
C ASP A 101 6.49 -5.25 2.21
N GLY A 102 7.37 -5.61 1.28
CA GLY A 102 8.78 -5.85 1.57
C GLY A 102 9.69 -4.80 0.95
N ASN A 103 10.67 -4.34 1.73
CA ASN A 103 11.65 -3.36 1.32
C ASN A 103 13.08 -3.92 1.40
N PHE A 104 13.65 -4.20 0.23
CA PHE A 104 15.01 -4.72 0.06
C PHE A 104 16.11 -3.65 0.08
N GLN A 105 15.80 -2.39 0.37
CA GLN A 105 16.85 -1.36 0.56
C GLN A 105 17.48 -1.48 1.95
N HIS A 106 16.69 -1.90 2.95
CA HIS A 106 17.11 -2.17 4.32
C HIS A 106 17.91 -3.48 4.43
N ARG A 107 19.07 -3.54 3.79
CA ARG A 107 20.03 -4.65 3.90
C ARG A 107 21.01 -4.40 5.03
N HIS A 108 21.51 -5.48 5.62
CA HIS A 108 22.60 -5.43 6.60
C HIS A 108 23.74 -6.34 6.14
N HIS A 109 24.97 -5.87 6.32
CA HIS A 109 26.15 -6.64 5.93
C HIS A 109 26.56 -7.61 7.03
N SER A 110 26.80 -8.87 6.66
CA SER A 110 27.18 -9.91 7.60
C SER A 110 28.54 -9.66 8.28
N LYS A 111 29.36 -8.76 7.72
CA LYS A 111 30.66 -8.35 8.30
C LYS A 111 30.57 -7.14 9.23
N ALA A 112 29.40 -6.48 9.29
CA ALA A 112 29.20 -5.28 10.11
C ALA A 112 29.13 -5.60 11.61
N SER A 113 28.74 -6.83 11.95
CA SER A 113 28.68 -7.33 13.32
C SER A 113 29.48 -8.61 13.43
N ARG A 114 30.12 -8.81 14.59
CA ARG A 114 30.69 -10.11 15.00
C ARG A 114 29.76 -10.86 15.97
N ASP A 115 28.59 -10.29 16.27
CA ASP A 115 27.53 -10.84 17.13
C ASP A 115 28.06 -11.35 18.49
N TYR A 116 28.91 -10.54 19.16
CA TYR A 116 29.43 -10.86 20.49
C TYR A 116 28.34 -10.86 21.57
N ASP A 117 27.34 -10.00 21.41
CA ASP A 117 26.18 -9.90 22.30
C ASP A 117 25.00 -10.68 21.74
N ARG A 118 24.18 -11.24 22.64
CA ARG A 118 22.92 -11.90 22.26
C ARG A 118 22.01 -10.91 21.52
N ILE A 119 21.39 -11.38 20.44
CA ILE A 119 20.46 -10.56 19.67
C ILE A 119 19.21 -10.30 20.50
N GLN A 120 18.89 -9.02 20.68
CA GLN A 120 17.64 -8.58 21.29
C GLN A 120 16.65 -8.22 20.18
N THR A 121 15.47 -8.83 20.22
CA THR A 121 14.40 -8.59 19.24
C THR A 121 13.36 -7.68 19.88
N PRO A 122 13.21 -6.43 19.44
CA PRO A 122 12.20 -5.52 19.98
C PRO A 122 10.78 -6.04 19.72
N ASN A 123 9.82 -5.69 20.58
CA ASN A 123 8.43 -6.19 20.52
C ASN A 123 7.72 -5.97 19.17
N ILE A 124 8.07 -4.91 18.44
CA ILE A 124 7.52 -4.62 17.11
C ILE A 124 8.03 -5.59 16.03
N PHE A 125 9.10 -6.35 16.30
CA PHE A 125 9.60 -7.36 15.37
C PHE A 125 9.03 -8.74 15.67
N VAL A 126 8.63 -9.44 14.61
CA VAL A 126 8.39 -10.89 14.65
C VAL A 126 9.74 -11.59 14.83
N SER A 127 9.81 -12.50 15.78
CA SER A 127 11.01 -13.27 16.05
C SER A 127 11.33 -14.21 14.88
N GLN A 128 12.61 -14.54 14.71
CA GLN A 128 13.01 -15.50 13.69
C GLN A 128 12.35 -16.88 13.91
N GLN A 129 12.11 -17.26 15.17
CA GLN A 129 11.45 -18.52 15.51
C GLN A 129 10.00 -18.57 14.99
N GLU A 130 9.24 -17.48 15.11
CA GLU A 130 7.88 -17.39 14.56
C GLU A 130 7.88 -17.51 13.03
N VAL A 131 8.85 -16.88 12.35
CA VAL A 131 9.01 -16.98 10.89
C VAL A 131 9.39 -18.40 10.47
N ASP A 132 10.34 -19.02 11.18
CA ASP A 132 10.81 -20.38 10.91
C ASP A 132 9.70 -21.41 11.17
N ALA A 133 8.90 -21.22 12.21
CA ALA A 133 7.73 -22.05 12.49
C ALA A 133 6.69 -21.93 11.37
N MET A 134 6.42 -20.72 10.88
CA MET A 134 5.52 -20.51 9.73
C MET A 134 6.09 -21.18 8.46
N LYS A 135 7.39 -21.06 8.23
CA LYS A 135 8.07 -21.73 7.12
C LYS A 135 7.98 -23.25 7.21
N ALA A 136 8.19 -23.82 8.39
CA ALA A 136 8.06 -25.25 8.65
C ALA A 136 6.61 -25.72 8.42
N LYS A 137 5.61 -24.96 8.88
CA LYS A 137 4.18 -25.22 8.63
C LYS A 137 3.86 -25.23 7.14
N ILE A 138 4.37 -24.24 6.40
CA ILE A 138 4.23 -24.17 4.95
C ILE A 138 4.85 -25.41 4.27
N ILE A 139 6.06 -25.80 4.65
CA ILE A 139 6.76 -26.96 4.09
C ILE A 139 6.03 -28.26 4.41
N ASP A 140 5.54 -28.43 5.63
CA ASP A 140 4.77 -29.62 6.03
C ASP A 140 3.49 -29.79 5.20
N ILE A 141 2.72 -28.71 5.03
CA ILE A 141 1.52 -28.73 4.17
C ILE A 141 1.93 -29.06 2.71
N GLU A 142 3.02 -28.47 2.21
CA GLU A 142 3.55 -28.78 0.88
C GLU A 142 3.92 -30.25 0.71
N LEU A 143 4.50 -30.87 1.72
CA LEU A 143 4.84 -32.29 1.70
C LEU A 143 3.60 -33.17 1.77
N ARG A 144 2.58 -32.81 2.56
CA ARG A 144 1.32 -33.56 2.66
C ARG A 144 0.49 -33.52 1.38
N GLN A 145 0.56 -32.40 0.64
CA GLN A 145 -0.16 -32.20 -0.62
C GLN A 145 0.59 -32.74 -1.86
N LYS A 146 1.79 -33.31 -1.70
CA LYS A 146 2.46 -33.99 -2.83
C LYS A 146 1.65 -35.23 -3.24
N PRO A 147 1.35 -35.44 -4.53
CA PRO A 147 0.64 -36.62 -4.99
C PRO A 147 1.44 -37.89 -4.65
N LYS A 148 0.75 -38.92 -4.12
CA LYS A 148 1.35 -40.19 -3.67
C LYS A 148 1.82 -41.12 -4.82
N ASP A 149 1.63 -40.74 -6.07
CA ASP A 149 2.10 -41.53 -7.22
C ASP A 149 3.52 -41.16 -7.62
N LYS A 150 4.49 -41.63 -6.83
CA LYS A 150 5.87 -41.99 -7.24
C LYS A 150 6.67 -42.66 -6.12
N VAL A 151 6.01 -43.37 -5.19
CA VAL A 151 6.69 -44.21 -4.19
C VAL A 151 6.66 -45.67 -4.66
N ARG A 152 7.45 -45.99 -5.69
CA ARG A 152 7.96 -47.36 -5.88
C ARG A 152 9.16 -47.42 -6.81
N THR A 153 10.30 -46.93 -6.34
CA THR A 153 11.62 -47.57 -6.49
C THR A 153 12.67 -46.68 -5.83
N SER A 154 12.86 -46.90 -4.53
CA SER A 154 14.15 -46.60 -3.91
C SER A 154 15.03 -47.81 -4.22
N ILE A 155 16.06 -47.61 -5.03
CA ILE A 155 17.42 -48.17 -4.92
C ILE A 155 18.26 -47.49 -6.01
N CYS A 156 19.30 -46.79 -5.57
CA CYS A 156 20.52 -46.42 -6.29
C CYS A 156 20.39 -45.98 -7.75
N TYR A 157 20.50 -44.67 -8.00
CA TYR A 157 21.59 -44.05 -8.77
C TYR A 157 21.30 -42.54 -8.82
N VAL A 158 21.77 -41.84 -7.78
CA VAL A 158 22.00 -40.40 -7.87
C VAL A 158 23.06 -40.20 -8.95
N GLN A 159 22.85 -39.21 -9.83
CA GLN A 159 23.87 -38.49 -10.61
C GLN A 159 23.81 -38.52 -12.16
N TYR A 160 22.87 -39.19 -12.83
CA TYR A 160 22.78 -39.12 -14.31
C TYR A 160 21.38 -38.90 -14.93
N TRP A 161 20.38 -38.50 -14.15
CA TRP A 161 19.00 -38.27 -14.62
C TRP A 161 18.54 -36.81 -14.50
N TRP A 162 19.40 -35.86 -14.89
CA TRP A 162 19.04 -34.44 -15.04
C TRP A 162 19.25 -33.91 -16.47
N ILE A 163 19.87 -34.68 -17.37
CA ILE A 163 20.36 -34.17 -18.66
C ILE A 163 19.58 -34.69 -19.89
N THR A 164 18.74 -35.73 -19.77
CA THR A 164 18.13 -36.37 -20.96
C THR A 164 16.60 -36.51 -20.97
N PHE A 165 15.87 -35.80 -20.09
CA PHE A 165 14.39 -35.86 -20.06
C PHE A 165 13.71 -34.49 -19.96
N PHE A 166 14.36 -33.43 -20.46
CA PHE A 166 13.78 -32.08 -20.58
C PHE A 166 13.62 -31.66 -22.05
N SER A 167 13.01 -32.51 -22.88
CA SER A 167 12.72 -32.12 -24.27
C SER A 167 11.47 -32.72 -24.91
N LEU A 168 10.57 -33.41 -24.21
CA LEU A 168 9.26 -33.74 -24.76
C LEU A 168 8.13 -33.65 -23.72
N SER A 169 7.23 -32.71 -24.00
CA SER A 169 5.80 -32.74 -23.68
C SER A 169 5.40 -32.88 -22.21
N PHE A 170 5.61 -31.83 -21.41
CA PHE A 170 4.73 -31.47 -20.31
C PHE A 170 4.73 -29.95 -20.18
N SER A 171 3.61 -29.31 -20.55
CA SER A 171 3.41 -27.88 -20.29
C SER A 171 3.59 -27.61 -18.79
N PRO A 172 4.42 -26.66 -18.37
CA PRO A 172 4.49 -26.29 -16.97
C PRO A 172 3.11 -25.76 -16.53
N PRO A 173 2.68 -25.98 -15.28
CA PRO A 173 1.47 -25.33 -14.76
C PRO A 173 1.63 -23.82 -14.95
N LYS A 174 0.66 -23.21 -15.65
CA LYS A 174 0.65 -21.79 -16.00
C LYS A 174 0.95 -20.94 -14.76
N ARG A 175 1.92 -20.04 -14.88
CA ARG A 175 2.18 -19.04 -13.85
C ARG A 175 1.07 -17.99 -13.93
N ASP A 176 0.55 -17.61 -12.76
CA ASP A 176 -0.52 -16.63 -12.64
C ASP A 176 -0.06 -15.28 -13.23
N GLN A 177 -0.87 -14.64 -14.08
CA GLN A 177 -0.56 -13.36 -14.76
C GLN A 177 -0.20 -12.24 -13.74
N CYS A 178 -0.84 -12.29 -12.56
CA CYS A 178 -0.52 -11.47 -11.37
C CYS A 178 0.97 -11.61 -10.93
N THR A 179 1.55 -12.80 -11.06
CA THR A 179 2.95 -13.10 -10.68
C THR A 179 3.93 -12.59 -11.73
N GLU A 180 3.52 -12.53 -13.00
CA GLU A 180 4.38 -12.05 -14.10
C GLU A 180 4.40 -10.52 -14.20
N ALA A 181 3.30 -9.84 -13.84
CA ALA A 181 3.18 -8.39 -13.86
C ALA A 181 4.03 -7.68 -12.77
N HIS A 182 4.29 -8.33 -11.63
CA HIS A 182 5.00 -7.72 -10.50
C HIS A 182 6.46 -8.21 -10.39
N LYS A 183 7.44 -7.32 -10.63
CA LYS A 183 8.89 -7.58 -10.45
C LYS A 183 9.28 -8.09 -9.04
N ALA A 184 8.43 -7.92 -8.03
CA ALA A 184 8.64 -8.42 -6.67
C ALA A 184 8.36 -9.93 -6.54
N ALA A 185 7.51 -10.49 -7.41
CA ALA A 185 7.16 -11.91 -7.43
C ALA A 185 8.19 -12.78 -8.16
N ASP A 186 9.12 -12.15 -8.89
CA ASP A 186 10.19 -12.84 -9.62
C ASP A 186 11.26 -13.30 -8.60
N GLY A 187 11.16 -14.56 -8.16
CA GLY A 187 12.06 -15.23 -7.20
C GLY A 187 13.52 -15.36 -7.66
N LYS A 188 13.95 -14.61 -8.69
CA LYS A 188 15.31 -14.56 -9.24
C LYS A 188 16.32 -13.85 -8.32
N ARG A 189 15.88 -13.24 -7.22
CA ARG A 189 16.76 -12.68 -6.19
C ARG A 189 17.19 -13.77 -5.20
N ASN A 190 18.14 -14.58 -5.63
CA ASN A 190 18.76 -15.68 -4.87
C ASN A 190 19.96 -15.20 -4.02
N GLU A 191 20.47 -16.08 -3.15
CA GLU A 191 21.64 -15.83 -2.29
C GLU A 191 22.87 -15.27 -3.02
N SER A 192 23.03 -15.58 -4.32
CA SER A 192 24.14 -15.05 -5.13
C SER A 192 24.01 -13.55 -5.44
N SER A 193 22.80 -12.99 -5.42
CA SER A 193 22.56 -11.55 -5.61
C SER A 193 22.97 -10.70 -4.39
N TRP A 194 23.05 -11.31 -3.20
CA TRP A 194 23.23 -10.62 -1.92
C TRP A 194 24.44 -11.15 -1.12
N LYS A 195 25.49 -11.60 -1.81
CA LYS A 195 26.69 -12.15 -1.19
C LYS A 195 27.27 -11.18 -0.15
N GLY A 196 27.34 -11.61 1.11
CA GLY A 196 27.85 -10.80 2.23
C GLY A 196 26.81 -9.97 2.98
N CYS A 197 25.51 -10.24 2.78
CA CYS A 197 24.43 -9.77 3.66
C CYS A 197 23.85 -10.94 4.47
N ASP A 198 23.63 -10.73 5.76
CA ASP A 198 22.88 -11.64 6.64
C ASP A 198 21.37 -11.34 6.56
N ASP A 199 20.99 -10.07 6.51
CA ASP A 199 19.61 -9.64 6.24
C ASP A 199 19.53 -8.94 4.87
N THR A 200 18.60 -9.40 4.03
CA THR A 200 18.39 -8.94 2.64
C THR A 200 17.29 -7.88 2.50
N GLY A 201 16.51 -7.63 3.56
CA GLY A 201 15.46 -6.63 3.57
C GLY A 201 14.65 -6.59 4.87
N LEU A 202 13.55 -5.84 4.84
CA LEU A 202 12.51 -5.81 5.88
C LEU A 202 11.14 -6.08 5.26
N MET A 203 10.34 -6.92 5.90
CA MET A 203 8.91 -7.04 5.64
C MET A 203 8.18 -6.17 6.68
N GLY A 204 7.27 -5.31 6.23
CA GLY A 204 6.53 -4.40 7.09
C GLY A 204 5.02 -4.66 7.06
N CYS A 205 4.36 -4.34 8.16
CA CYS A 205 2.91 -4.25 8.27
C CYS A 205 2.50 -2.92 8.92
N CYS A 206 1.58 -2.19 8.28
CA CYS A 206 0.98 -0.99 8.86
C CYS A 206 -0.54 -0.99 8.68
N CYS A 207 -1.26 -0.23 9.52
CA CYS A 207 -2.69 -0.03 9.32
C CYS A 207 -3.00 1.09 8.31
N ARG A 208 -4.28 1.31 7.99
CA ARG A 208 -4.73 2.42 7.12
C ARG A 208 -4.45 3.83 7.67
N HIS A 209 -4.16 3.96 8.96
CA HIS A 209 -3.73 5.21 9.62
C HIS A 209 -2.20 5.41 9.57
N ASP A 210 -1.49 4.63 8.77
CA ASP A 210 -0.02 4.60 8.62
C ASP A 210 0.75 4.11 9.85
N ALA A 211 0.08 3.68 10.93
CA ALA A 211 0.77 3.18 12.11
C ALA A 211 1.44 1.83 11.84
N ALA A 212 2.71 1.69 12.21
CA ALA A 212 3.45 0.43 12.11
C ALA A 212 2.90 -0.57 13.15
N ILE A 213 2.59 -1.77 12.70
CA ILE A 213 2.05 -2.84 13.55
C ILE A 213 3.18 -3.81 13.91
N TYR A 214 3.72 -4.50 12.89
CA TYR A 214 4.82 -5.44 13.07
C TYR A 214 5.80 -5.37 11.89
N MET A 215 7.04 -5.78 12.16
CA MET A 215 8.15 -5.87 11.20
C MET A 215 8.75 -7.27 11.23
N ALA A 216 9.33 -7.74 10.13
CA ALA A 216 10.14 -8.95 10.12
C ALA A 216 11.41 -8.72 9.29
N ASN A 217 12.54 -9.24 9.76
CA ASN A 217 13.74 -9.28 8.94
C ASN A 217 13.59 -10.30 7.83
N ILE A 218 14.02 -9.95 6.63
CA ILE A 218 14.13 -10.88 5.52
C ILE A 218 15.55 -11.44 5.52
N ASN A 219 15.72 -12.71 5.86
CA ASN A 219 17.05 -13.33 6.02
C ASN A 219 17.39 -14.18 4.80
N LYS A 220 18.50 -13.83 4.12
CA LYS A 220 19.17 -14.58 3.01
C LYS A 220 18.26 -15.14 1.90
N SER A 221 17.02 -14.69 1.82
CA SER A 221 16.03 -15.12 0.85
C SER A 221 15.34 -13.89 0.26
N GLY A 222 14.73 -14.04 -0.91
CA GLY A 222 13.76 -13.04 -1.40
C GLY A 222 12.53 -12.98 -0.49
N GLU A 223 11.51 -12.22 -0.88
CA GLU A 223 10.21 -12.24 -0.21
C GLU A 223 9.61 -13.65 -0.29
N GLN A 224 9.84 -14.47 0.74
CA GLN A 224 9.20 -15.76 0.91
C GLN A 224 7.82 -15.54 1.52
N ARG A 225 6.83 -16.35 1.12
CA ARG A 225 5.45 -16.26 1.63
C ARG A 225 5.36 -16.43 3.15
N CYS A 226 6.38 -17.00 3.81
CA CYS A 226 6.41 -17.12 5.26
C CYS A 226 6.46 -15.77 6.00
N PHE A 227 7.06 -14.71 5.44
CA PHE A 227 7.12 -13.40 6.10
C PHE A 227 5.75 -12.71 6.20
N PRO A 228 5.00 -12.47 5.10
CA PRO A 228 3.64 -11.93 5.19
C PRO A 228 2.73 -12.83 6.03
N MET A 229 2.87 -14.15 5.94
CA MET A 229 2.05 -15.08 6.73
C MET A 229 2.38 -15.05 8.23
N ALA A 230 3.64 -14.89 8.63
CA ALA A 230 4.02 -14.78 10.03
C ALA A 230 3.49 -13.47 10.64
N LEU A 231 3.59 -12.35 9.93
CA LEU A 231 3.00 -11.07 10.34
C LEU A 231 1.48 -11.18 10.49
N LEU A 232 0.81 -11.76 9.48
CA LEU A 232 -0.63 -11.93 9.49
C LEU A 232 -1.09 -12.84 10.64
N ASN A 233 -0.43 -13.98 10.84
CA ASN A 233 -0.76 -14.91 11.92
C ASN A 233 -0.59 -14.25 13.30
N LYS A 234 0.43 -13.40 13.48
CA LYS A 234 0.62 -12.65 14.72
C LYS A 234 -0.51 -11.66 14.98
N ILE A 235 -0.95 -10.93 13.95
CA ILE A 235 -2.09 -10.00 14.07
C ILE A 235 -3.37 -10.76 14.39
N LEU A 236 -3.67 -11.83 13.67
CA LEU A 236 -4.91 -12.58 13.82
C LEU A 236 -5.03 -13.33 15.16
N ASN A 237 -3.90 -13.70 15.77
CA ASN A 237 -3.89 -14.27 17.12
C ASN A 237 -4.15 -13.22 18.22
N ASN A 238 -3.95 -11.94 17.90
CA ASN A 238 -4.07 -10.80 18.82
C ASN A 238 -5.36 -9.99 18.60
N GLU A 239 -6.26 -10.47 17.73
CA GLU A 239 -7.52 -9.84 17.36
C GLU A 239 -8.71 -10.69 17.77
N ALA A 240 -9.89 -10.04 17.89
CA ALA A 240 -11.11 -10.74 18.23
C ALA A 240 -11.44 -11.84 17.20
N PRO A 241 -11.85 -13.05 17.65
CA PRO A 241 -12.27 -14.11 16.75
C PRO A 241 -13.46 -13.59 15.92
N HIS A 242 -13.39 -13.79 14.60
CA HIS A 242 -14.39 -13.36 13.61
C HIS A 242 -14.37 -11.89 13.16
N ARG A 243 -13.40 -11.08 13.60
CA ARG A 243 -13.25 -9.71 13.07
C ARG A 243 -12.82 -9.73 11.60
N HIS A 244 -13.51 -8.96 10.74
CA HIS A 244 -13.12 -8.85 9.33
C HIS A 244 -11.79 -8.10 9.16
N VAL A 245 -10.83 -8.71 8.45
CA VAL A 245 -9.51 -8.13 8.17
C VAL A 245 -9.30 -7.99 6.65
N GLY A 246 -9.24 -6.74 6.18
CA GLY A 246 -8.84 -6.38 4.83
C GLY A 246 -7.32 -6.27 4.70
N ILE A 247 -6.73 -7.02 3.78
CA ILE A 247 -5.28 -7.09 3.56
C ILE A 247 -4.95 -6.51 2.19
N LEU A 248 -4.18 -5.43 2.19
CA LEU A 248 -3.52 -4.92 0.99
C LEU A 248 -2.14 -5.51 0.85
N TYR A 249 -1.89 -6.13 -0.29
CA TYR A 249 -0.56 -6.61 -0.64
C TYR A 249 -0.37 -6.60 -2.15
N ASN A 250 0.83 -6.23 -2.60
CA ASN A 250 1.17 -6.16 -4.04
C ASN A 250 0.96 -7.51 -4.75
N ILE A 251 1.13 -8.63 -4.05
CA ILE A 251 0.80 -9.97 -4.55
C ILE A 251 -0.36 -10.60 -3.76
N GLY A 252 -1.29 -9.78 -3.27
CA GLY A 252 -2.45 -10.21 -2.48
C GLY A 252 -3.30 -11.27 -3.18
N CYS A 253 -3.55 -11.12 -4.49
CA CYS A 253 -4.22 -12.13 -5.34
C CYS A 253 -3.55 -13.51 -5.26
N SER A 254 -2.21 -13.54 -5.34
CA SER A 254 -1.42 -14.76 -5.31
C SER A 254 -1.39 -15.35 -3.90
N LEU A 255 -1.24 -14.50 -2.87
CA LEU A 255 -1.25 -14.93 -1.48
C LEU A 255 -2.61 -15.52 -1.09
N ASP A 256 -3.70 -14.93 -1.56
CA ASP A 256 -5.07 -15.37 -1.34
C ASP A 256 -5.33 -16.78 -1.88
N LYS A 257 -5.04 -16.99 -3.17
CA LYS A 257 -5.10 -18.31 -3.82
C LYS A 257 -4.22 -19.32 -3.08
N TYR A 258 -3.01 -18.92 -2.72
CA TYR A 258 -2.07 -19.79 -2.00
C TYR A 258 -2.60 -20.21 -0.63
N THR A 259 -3.16 -19.28 0.16
CA THR A 259 -3.76 -19.59 1.45
C THR A 259 -4.95 -20.54 1.31
N ALA A 260 -5.80 -20.33 0.30
CA ALA A 260 -6.96 -21.19 0.03
C ALA A 260 -6.55 -22.62 -0.35
N LEU A 261 -5.62 -22.78 -1.30
CA LEU A 261 -5.14 -24.09 -1.75
C LEU A 261 -4.45 -24.90 -0.64
N ARG A 262 -3.89 -24.21 0.36
CA ARG A 262 -3.09 -24.82 1.43
C ARG A 262 -3.82 -24.95 2.76
N GLY A 263 -5.07 -24.48 2.85
CA GLY A 263 -5.81 -24.43 4.11
C GLY A 263 -5.07 -23.64 5.19
N LEU A 264 -4.26 -22.64 4.80
CA LEU A 264 -3.58 -21.77 5.76
C LEU A 264 -4.58 -20.77 6.31
N VAL A 265 -4.65 -20.66 7.64
CA VAL A 265 -5.60 -19.76 8.34
C VAL A 265 -7.05 -20.11 8.00
N SER A 266 -7.35 -21.42 7.87
CA SER A 266 -8.68 -21.95 7.54
C SER A 266 -9.77 -21.42 8.47
N ASP A 267 -9.48 -21.33 9.76
CA ASP A 267 -10.47 -21.08 10.80
C ASP A 267 -10.94 -19.61 10.82
N GLN A 268 -10.20 -18.71 10.17
CA GLN A 268 -10.52 -17.29 10.05
C GLN A 268 -10.66 -16.85 8.59
N ARG A 269 -10.74 -17.81 7.65
CA ARG A 269 -10.74 -17.54 6.21
C ARG A 269 -11.90 -16.64 5.78
N ASP A 270 -13.08 -16.87 6.32
CA ASP A 270 -14.30 -16.11 6.01
C ASP A 270 -14.20 -14.64 6.46
N CYS A 271 -13.25 -14.35 7.35
CA CYS A 271 -13.00 -13.02 7.89
C CYS A 271 -11.91 -12.27 7.10
N LEU A 272 -11.16 -12.94 6.22
CA LEU A 272 -10.07 -12.33 5.46
C LEU A 272 -10.51 -11.88 4.07
N GLN A 273 -10.16 -10.64 3.71
CA GLN A 273 -10.35 -10.11 2.37
C GLN A 273 -9.02 -9.60 1.82
N PHE A 274 -8.48 -10.25 0.79
CA PHE A 274 -7.26 -9.81 0.11
C PHE A 274 -7.60 -8.87 -1.04
N ALA A 275 -6.85 -7.78 -1.17
CA ALA A 275 -6.94 -6.86 -2.30
C ALA A 275 -5.54 -6.51 -2.82
N THR A 276 -5.44 -6.34 -4.14
CA THR A 276 -4.28 -5.75 -4.82
C THR A 276 -4.56 -4.27 -5.06
N SER A 277 -3.49 -3.47 -5.22
CA SER A 277 -3.55 -2.00 -5.34
C SER A 277 -4.49 -1.47 -6.43
N PHE A 278 -4.88 -2.29 -7.40
CA PHE A 278 -5.80 -1.94 -8.50
C PHE A 278 -7.28 -2.28 -8.24
N SER A 279 -7.61 -3.13 -7.27
CA SER A 279 -8.98 -3.63 -7.09
C SER A 279 -9.84 -2.86 -6.07
N MET A 280 -9.27 -1.88 -5.36
CA MET A 280 -9.99 -1.08 -4.35
C MET A 280 -9.66 0.42 -4.46
N PRO A 281 -10.49 1.24 -5.15
CA PRO A 281 -10.15 2.62 -5.53
C PRO A 281 -10.03 3.67 -4.41
N MET A 282 -10.24 3.30 -3.13
CA MET A 282 -10.20 4.25 -2.00
C MET A 282 -9.31 3.84 -0.84
N PHE A 283 -8.54 2.76 -0.96
CA PHE A 283 -7.33 2.72 -0.14
C PHE A 283 -6.45 3.89 -0.57
N THR A 284 -5.64 4.41 0.33
CA THR A 284 -4.60 5.37 0.00
C THR A 284 -3.58 4.75 -0.98
N ARG A 285 -3.93 4.41 -2.23
CA ARG A 285 -3.06 3.92 -3.32
C ARG A 285 -1.91 2.99 -2.88
N GLY A 286 -2.12 2.09 -1.90
CA GLY A 286 -1.03 1.28 -1.33
C GLY A 286 0.13 2.07 -0.69
N HIS A 287 0.02 3.39 -0.55
CA HIS A 287 1.09 4.29 -0.11
C HIS A 287 1.38 4.25 1.39
N GLY A 288 0.60 3.55 2.22
CA GLY A 288 0.81 3.56 3.68
C GLY A 288 2.21 3.05 4.05
N LEU A 289 2.56 1.88 3.52
CA LEU A 289 3.92 1.34 3.67
C LEU A 289 4.96 2.14 2.89
N GLU A 290 4.63 2.70 1.72
CA GLU A 290 5.57 3.56 0.99
C GLU A 290 5.93 4.84 1.78
N ARG A 291 4.95 5.45 2.47
CA ARG A 291 5.18 6.59 3.39
C ARG A 291 6.05 6.18 4.57
N MET A 292 5.78 5.02 5.17
CA MET A 292 6.61 4.46 6.24
C MET A 292 8.04 4.17 5.76
N TRP A 293 8.21 3.60 4.57
CA TRP A 293 9.52 3.36 3.96
C TRP A 293 10.27 4.65 3.65
N SER A 294 9.57 5.67 3.14
CA SER A 294 10.13 7.00 2.94
C SER A 294 10.63 7.58 4.27
N TYR A 295 9.84 7.46 5.33
CA TYR A 295 10.19 7.91 6.68
C TYR A 295 11.40 7.16 7.27
N LEU A 296 11.54 5.86 6.98
CA LEU A 296 12.69 5.05 7.40
C LEU A 296 13.91 5.14 6.47
N SER A 297 13.77 5.74 5.29
CA SER A 297 14.85 5.80 4.27
C SER A 297 16.17 6.41 4.76
N PRO A 298 16.20 7.42 5.66
CA PRO A 298 17.47 7.93 6.18
C PRO A 298 18.28 6.90 6.98
N LEU A 299 17.61 5.86 7.53
CA LEU A 299 18.25 4.79 8.28
C LEU A 299 18.88 3.72 7.39
N VAL A 300 18.55 3.67 6.09
CA VAL A 300 19.02 2.62 5.19
C VAL A 300 20.54 2.56 5.08
N SER A 301 21.20 3.71 4.85
CA SER A 301 22.64 3.74 4.66
C SER A 301 23.42 3.53 5.97
N PRO A 302 23.10 4.22 7.08
CA PRO A 302 23.82 4.04 8.33
C PRO A 302 23.65 2.65 8.93
N LEU A 303 22.44 2.09 8.91
CA LEU A 303 22.17 0.79 9.54
C LEU A 303 22.66 -0.41 8.74
N ARG A 304 23.10 -0.20 7.49
CA ARG A 304 23.70 -1.24 6.67
C ARG A 304 25.02 -1.77 7.25
N TYR A 305 25.73 -0.91 7.98
CA TYR A 305 27.04 -1.19 8.57
C TYR A 305 27.05 -1.12 10.11
N ALA A 306 25.87 -0.97 10.73
CA ALA A 306 25.72 -1.02 12.18
C ALA A 306 25.81 -2.47 12.70
N THR A 307 25.85 -2.69 14.02
CA THR A 307 25.63 -4.04 14.56
C THR A 307 24.15 -4.40 14.46
N ARG A 308 23.83 -5.71 14.53
CA ARG A 308 22.44 -6.19 14.41
C ARG A 308 21.52 -5.61 15.48
N ASN A 309 21.98 -5.57 16.73
CA ASN A 309 21.24 -4.96 17.84
C ASN A 309 20.99 -3.47 17.62
N HIS A 310 22.02 -2.70 17.22
CA HIS A 310 21.84 -1.27 16.92
C HIS A 310 20.85 -1.04 15.79
N ARG A 311 20.88 -1.89 14.75
CA ARG A 311 19.93 -1.81 13.64
C ARG A 311 18.48 -2.00 14.11
N LEU A 312 18.21 -3.09 14.83
CA LEU A 312 16.85 -3.40 15.31
C LEU A 312 16.35 -2.35 16.30
N ALA A 313 17.20 -1.95 17.25
CA ALA A 313 16.92 -0.89 18.22
C ALA A 313 16.56 0.43 17.53
N THR A 314 17.37 0.87 16.57
CA THR A 314 17.17 2.16 15.88
C THR A 314 15.87 2.16 15.08
N ILE A 315 15.57 1.06 14.36
CA ILE A 315 14.32 0.93 13.61
C ILE A 315 13.12 0.93 14.57
N SER A 316 13.17 0.13 15.63
CA SER A 316 12.12 0.04 16.64
C SER A 316 11.85 1.40 17.28
N HIS A 317 12.90 2.10 17.71
CA HIS A 317 12.78 3.43 18.31
C HIS A 317 12.16 4.45 17.33
N ARG A 318 12.61 4.44 16.07
CA ARG A 318 12.10 5.35 15.04
C ARG A 318 10.62 5.08 14.73
N LEU A 319 10.20 3.82 14.73
CA LEU A 319 8.81 3.40 14.56
C LEU A 319 7.95 3.70 15.80
N LYS A 320 8.49 3.56 17.01
CA LYS A 320 7.79 3.98 18.24
C LYS A 320 7.47 5.48 18.19
N TYR A 321 8.44 6.30 17.81
CA TYR A 321 8.22 7.74 17.64
C TYR A 321 7.17 8.02 16.55
N HIS A 322 7.26 7.31 15.41
CA HIS A 322 6.27 7.42 14.33
C HIS A 322 4.85 7.15 14.82
N ASN A 323 4.63 6.03 15.52
CA ASN A 323 3.32 5.67 16.06
C ASN A 323 2.86 6.64 17.14
N THR A 324 3.75 7.09 18.04
CA THR A 324 3.42 8.08 19.07
C THR A 324 2.92 9.38 18.45
N ARG A 325 3.58 9.86 17.39
CA ARG A 325 3.12 11.01 16.61
C ARG A 325 1.80 10.72 15.89
N GLY A 326 1.64 9.50 15.37
CA GLY A 326 0.40 9.03 14.75
C GLY A 326 -0.78 9.09 15.70
N ILE A 327 -0.62 8.59 16.93
CA ILE A 327 -1.62 8.66 18.00
C ILE A 327 -1.94 10.13 18.29
N LYS A 328 -0.95 10.97 18.61
CA LYS A 328 -1.20 12.40 18.90
C LYS A 328 -2.03 13.09 17.81
N ASN A 329 -1.77 12.78 16.54
CA ASN A 329 -2.48 13.37 15.40
C ASN A 329 -3.72 12.61 14.93
N LEU A 330 -4.10 11.51 15.59
CA LEU A 330 -5.15 10.59 15.11
C LEU A 330 -6.50 11.29 14.93
N SER A 331 -6.94 12.06 15.92
CA SER A 331 -8.19 12.82 15.83
C SER A 331 -8.21 13.78 14.64
N THR A 332 -7.10 14.49 14.41
CA THR A 332 -6.93 15.41 13.27
C THR A 332 -6.93 14.64 11.94
N TRP A 333 -6.29 13.46 11.89
CA TRP A 333 -6.31 12.60 10.71
C TRP A 333 -7.73 12.17 10.36
N LEU A 334 -8.51 11.71 11.35
CA LEU A 334 -9.91 11.31 11.16
C LEU A 334 -10.75 12.47 10.61
N LYS A 335 -10.61 13.67 11.19
CA LYS A 335 -11.27 14.88 10.71
C LYS A 335 -10.90 15.22 9.26
N ARG A 336 -9.62 15.16 8.90
CA ARG A 336 -9.18 15.43 7.52
C ARG A 336 -9.77 14.43 6.53
N LYS A 337 -9.83 13.14 6.89
CA LYS A 337 -10.42 12.10 6.05
C LYS A 337 -11.92 12.30 5.88
N PHE A 338 -12.63 12.65 6.95
CA PHE A 338 -14.05 13.00 6.86
C PHE A 338 -14.28 14.18 5.92
N VAL A 339 -13.51 15.27 6.05
CA VAL A 339 -13.65 16.45 5.17
C VAL A 339 -13.39 16.08 3.71
N ALA A 340 -12.36 15.25 3.43
CA ALA A 340 -12.09 14.78 2.09
C ALA A 340 -13.22 13.90 1.52
N ALA A 341 -13.78 12.99 2.33
CA ALA A 341 -14.90 12.15 1.95
C ALA A 341 -16.17 12.99 1.69
N ALA A 342 -16.47 13.96 2.56
CA ALA A 342 -17.59 14.87 2.40
C ALA A 342 -17.47 15.74 1.14
N ARG A 343 -16.27 16.31 0.90
CA ARG A 343 -15.97 17.07 -0.33
C ARG A 343 -16.20 16.21 -1.57
N ARG A 344 -15.61 15.01 -1.60
CA ARG A 344 -15.79 14.06 -2.71
C ARG A 344 -17.27 13.69 -2.91
N ARG A 345 -18.05 13.55 -1.84
CA ARG A 345 -19.51 13.31 -1.90
C ARG A 345 -20.22 14.42 -2.67
N VAL A 346 -19.93 15.67 -2.34
CA VAL A 346 -20.56 16.85 -2.95
C VAL A 346 -20.19 16.95 -4.42
N GLU A 347 -18.89 16.90 -4.74
CA GLU A 347 -18.37 16.93 -6.12
C GLU A 347 -19.00 15.83 -6.98
N THR A 348 -19.02 14.59 -6.46
CA THR A 348 -19.56 13.44 -7.21
C THR A 348 -21.08 13.51 -7.35
N LYS A 349 -21.81 14.05 -6.37
CA LYS A 349 -23.26 14.29 -6.49
C LYS A 349 -23.57 15.33 -7.56
N ALA A 350 -22.74 16.37 -7.69
CA ALA A 350 -22.88 17.37 -8.73
C ALA A 350 -22.63 16.76 -10.12
N ALA A 351 -21.51 16.06 -10.30
CA ALA A 351 -21.21 15.37 -11.56
C ALA A 351 -22.28 14.34 -11.94
N LEU A 352 -22.80 13.58 -10.96
CA LEU A 352 -23.89 12.63 -11.22
C LEU A 352 -25.17 13.34 -11.66
N ARG A 353 -25.48 14.52 -11.13
CA ARG A 353 -26.66 15.29 -11.52
C ARG A 353 -26.58 15.70 -13.00
N GLU A 354 -25.43 16.20 -13.43
CA GLU A 354 -25.21 16.57 -14.84
C GLU A 354 -25.48 15.40 -15.80
N VAL A 355 -25.04 14.19 -15.44
CA VAL A 355 -25.28 13.00 -16.24
C VAL A 355 -26.76 12.56 -16.19
N LEU A 356 -27.41 12.67 -15.02
CA LEU A 356 -28.83 12.32 -14.86
C LEU A 356 -29.77 13.28 -15.63
N ASP A 357 -29.34 14.50 -15.93
CA ASP A 357 -30.12 15.47 -16.70
C ASP A 357 -30.05 15.24 -18.22
N LYS A 358 -29.16 14.35 -18.68
CA LYS A 358 -29.02 14.02 -20.10
C LYS A 358 -30.04 12.97 -20.56
N PRO A 359 -30.53 13.06 -21.82
CA PRO A 359 -31.40 12.05 -22.40
C PRO A 359 -30.66 10.72 -22.54
N ASN A 360 -31.30 9.60 -22.19
CA ASN A 360 -30.70 8.27 -22.34
C ASN A 360 -30.95 7.73 -23.76
N PRO A 361 -29.92 7.61 -24.63
CA PRO A 361 -30.09 7.11 -25.99
C PRO A 361 -30.46 5.63 -26.04
N PHE A 362 -30.27 4.88 -24.95
CA PHE A 362 -30.61 3.46 -24.81
C PHE A 362 -32.01 3.22 -24.25
N SER A 363 -32.78 4.28 -24.00
CA SER A 363 -34.16 4.19 -23.50
C SER A 363 -35.16 4.17 -24.65
N THR A 364 -36.03 3.14 -24.68
CA THR A 364 -37.15 3.06 -25.64
C THR A 364 -38.21 4.14 -25.44
N THR A 365 -38.18 4.84 -24.29
CA THR A 365 -39.16 5.86 -23.90
C THR A 365 -38.62 7.29 -24.01
N GLY A 366 -37.36 7.47 -24.45
CA GLY A 366 -36.72 8.79 -24.56
C GLY A 366 -36.47 9.51 -23.23
N ARG A 367 -36.59 8.80 -22.10
CA ARG A 367 -36.34 9.35 -20.76
C ARG A 367 -34.85 9.60 -20.50
N ASN A 368 -34.56 10.48 -19.55
CA ASN A 368 -33.19 10.74 -19.09
C ASN A 368 -32.55 9.52 -18.42
N PHE A 369 -31.23 9.59 -18.22
CA PHE A 369 -30.51 8.58 -17.45
C PHE A 369 -31.04 8.45 -16.02
N THR A 370 -30.91 7.25 -15.45
CA THR A 370 -31.34 6.98 -14.08
C THR A 370 -30.26 6.24 -13.31
N LYS A 371 -30.22 6.42 -11.99
CA LYS A 371 -29.31 5.65 -11.12
C LYS A 371 -29.53 4.14 -11.26
N ARG A 372 -30.78 3.70 -11.50
CA ARG A 372 -31.12 2.29 -11.72
C ARG A 372 -30.48 1.75 -13.00
N PHE A 373 -30.50 2.52 -14.08
CA PHE A 373 -29.85 2.15 -15.34
C PHE A 373 -28.35 1.94 -15.14
N PHE A 374 -27.64 2.90 -14.52
CA PHE A 374 -26.20 2.75 -14.27
C PHE A 374 -25.85 1.56 -13.37
N LYS A 375 -26.65 1.27 -12.34
CA LYS A 375 -26.45 0.07 -11.51
C LYS A 375 -26.60 -1.23 -12.32
N ALA A 376 -27.62 -1.31 -13.17
CA ALA A 376 -27.82 -2.47 -14.04
C ALA A 376 -26.67 -2.65 -15.03
N GLN A 377 -26.20 -1.54 -15.61
CA GLN A 377 -25.05 -1.52 -16.52
C GLN A 377 -23.74 -1.96 -15.83
N TRP A 378 -23.53 -1.57 -14.57
CA TRP A 378 -22.43 -2.08 -13.75
C TRP A 378 -22.54 -3.59 -13.47
N GLU A 379 -23.74 -4.10 -13.20
CA GLU A 379 -23.95 -5.54 -13.00
C GLU A 379 -23.70 -6.34 -14.29
N GLU A 380 -24.09 -5.81 -15.45
CA GLU A 380 -23.77 -6.39 -16.75
C GLU A 380 -22.26 -6.43 -16.99
N GLN A 381 -21.55 -5.33 -16.72
CA GLN A 381 -20.09 -5.28 -16.80
C GLN A 381 -19.42 -6.34 -15.91
N ARG A 382 -19.92 -6.53 -14.68
CA ARG A 382 -19.41 -7.55 -13.76
C ARG A 382 -19.66 -8.97 -14.27
N LYS A 383 -20.89 -9.28 -14.70
CA LYS A 383 -21.25 -10.59 -15.27
C LYS A 383 -20.41 -10.89 -16.48
N PHE A 384 -20.22 -9.89 -17.34
CA PHE A 384 -19.39 -10.01 -18.52
C PHE A 384 -17.97 -10.48 -18.19
N LYS A 385 -17.34 -9.84 -17.19
CA LYS A 385 -16.02 -10.21 -16.69
C LYS A 385 -15.98 -11.59 -16.03
N GLU A 386 -17.04 -11.98 -15.33
CA GLU A 386 -17.15 -13.31 -14.70
C GLU A 386 -17.34 -14.43 -15.74
N THR A 387 -17.98 -14.14 -16.88
CA THR A 387 -18.23 -15.12 -17.96
C THR A 387 -17.14 -15.22 -19.02
N HIS A 388 -16.31 -14.19 -19.19
CA HIS A 388 -15.15 -14.23 -20.09
C HIS A 388 -14.01 -15.02 -19.44
N THR A 389 -13.69 -16.21 -19.97
CA THR A 389 -12.63 -17.06 -19.44
C THR A 389 -11.26 -16.68 -20.03
N GLU A 390 -10.19 -16.83 -19.23
CA GLU A 390 -8.78 -16.66 -19.67
C GLU A 390 -8.48 -17.47 -20.96
N GLU A 391 -9.18 -18.58 -21.16
CA GLU A 391 -9.09 -19.42 -22.36
C GLU A 391 -9.54 -18.70 -23.64
N GLN A 392 -10.57 -17.84 -23.57
CA GLN A 392 -11.04 -17.07 -24.72
C GLN A 392 -10.10 -15.92 -25.08
N GLU A 393 -9.49 -15.26 -24.09
CA GLU A 393 -8.42 -14.27 -24.32
C GLU A 393 -7.18 -14.91 -24.93
N GLU A 394 -6.69 -16.02 -24.36
CA GLU A 394 -5.56 -16.76 -24.94
C GLU A 394 -5.83 -17.27 -26.35
N ASN A 395 -7.07 -17.69 -26.64
CA ASN A 395 -7.46 -18.12 -27.99
C ASN A 395 -7.39 -16.93 -28.97
N ARG A 396 -7.82 -15.74 -28.56
CA ARG A 396 -7.73 -14.51 -29.38
C ARG A 396 -6.28 -14.08 -29.60
N ASP A 397 -5.44 -14.09 -28.58
CA ASP A 397 -4.02 -13.74 -28.72
C ASP A 397 -3.31 -14.67 -29.71
N LYS A 398 -3.58 -15.97 -29.61
CA LYS A 398 -3.09 -16.97 -30.57
C LYS A 398 -3.63 -16.71 -31.98
N LEU A 399 -4.89 -16.30 -32.12
CA LEU A 399 -5.50 -15.97 -33.41
C LEU A 399 -4.84 -14.74 -34.06
N VAL A 400 -4.55 -13.70 -33.27
CA VAL A 400 -3.84 -12.49 -33.72
C VAL A 400 -2.44 -12.84 -34.21
N GLU A 401 -1.71 -13.68 -33.47
CA GLU A 401 -0.38 -14.14 -33.85
C GLU A 401 -0.41 -14.91 -35.18
N VAL A 402 -1.39 -15.82 -35.35
CA VAL A 402 -1.60 -16.51 -36.62
C VAL A 402 -1.87 -15.52 -37.76
N TYR A 403 -2.70 -14.50 -37.57
CA TYR A 403 -2.97 -13.49 -38.60
C TYR A 403 -1.76 -12.62 -38.95
N LYS A 404 -0.97 -12.22 -37.94
CA LYS A 404 0.29 -11.47 -38.14
C LYS A 404 1.26 -12.31 -38.99
N GLN A 405 1.41 -13.59 -38.67
CA GLN A 405 2.26 -14.51 -39.40
C GLN A 405 1.74 -14.82 -40.82
N GLU A 406 0.43 -14.97 -41.03
CA GLU A 406 -0.18 -15.09 -42.36
C GLU A 406 0.09 -13.86 -43.24
N ALA A 407 -0.07 -12.65 -42.67
CA ALA A 407 0.17 -11.40 -43.39
C ALA A 407 1.65 -11.21 -43.74
N ALA A 408 2.56 -11.57 -42.82
CA ALA A 408 4.00 -11.56 -43.06
C ALA A 408 4.39 -12.56 -44.17
N LEU A 409 3.81 -13.76 -44.15
CA LEU A 409 4.01 -14.80 -45.16
C LEU A 409 3.54 -14.33 -46.54
N GLU A 410 2.37 -13.70 -46.64
CA GLU A 410 1.84 -13.19 -47.91
C GLU A 410 2.63 -11.99 -48.43
N ALA A 411 3.09 -11.10 -47.54
CA ALA A 411 4.00 -10.02 -47.90
C ALA A 411 5.33 -10.56 -48.44
N LEU A 412 5.87 -11.63 -47.83
CA LEU A 412 7.08 -12.28 -48.31
C LEU A 412 6.86 -12.95 -49.67
N ARG A 413 5.75 -13.69 -49.86
CA ARG A 413 5.36 -14.27 -51.15
C ARG A 413 5.22 -13.21 -52.24
N THR A 414 4.58 -12.09 -51.92
CA THR A 414 4.39 -10.97 -52.86
C THR A 414 5.74 -10.33 -53.24
N ARG A 415 6.64 -10.13 -52.27
CA ARG A 415 8.00 -9.63 -52.52
C ARG A 415 8.83 -10.59 -53.38
N LEU A 416 8.73 -11.89 -53.13
CA LEU A 416 9.39 -12.92 -53.92
C LEU A 416 8.83 -13.02 -55.34
N ARG A 417 7.51 -12.88 -55.52
CA ARG A 417 6.88 -12.82 -56.86
C ARG A 417 7.31 -11.59 -57.66
N ASN A 418 7.40 -10.43 -57.00
CA ASN A 418 7.63 -9.15 -57.68
C ASN A 418 9.12 -8.84 -57.91
N THR A 419 10.02 -9.36 -57.07
CA THR A 419 11.47 -9.10 -57.13
C THR A 419 12.30 -10.35 -56.79
N PRO A 420 12.26 -11.41 -57.62
CA PRO A 420 13.00 -12.65 -57.32
C PRO A 420 14.52 -12.48 -57.39
N SER A 421 14.99 -11.63 -58.31
CA SER A 421 16.41 -11.47 -58.67
C SER A 421 17.24 -10.64 -57.70
N THR A 422 16.61 -9.98 -56.71
CA THR A 422 17.28 -9.07 -55.77
C THR A 422 17.65 -9.73 -54.44
N TYR A 423 17.05 -10.88 -54.11
CA TYR A 423 17.15 -11.52 -52.79
C TYR A 423 17.69 -12.94 -52.81
N LEU A 424 17.81 -13.57 -53.97
CA LEU A 424 18.22 -14.96 -54.13
C LEU A 424 19.46 -15.02 -55.01
N ALA A 425 20.58 -15.51 -54.48
CA ALA A 425 21.86 -15.57 -55.18
C ALA A 425 22.01 -16.86 -56.00
N SER A 426 21.23 -17.91 -55.65
CA SER A 426 21.23 -19.20 -56.37
C SER A 426 19.83 -19.81 -56.50
N LYS A 427 19.67 -20.74 -57.46
CA LYS A 427 18.44 -21.55 -57.61
C LYS A 427 18.18 -22.45 -56.40
N GLN A 428 19.22 -22.81 -55.65
CA GLN A 428 19.14 -23.76 -54.55
C GLN A 428 18.59 -23.08 -53.28
N GLU A 429 19.07 -21.87 -52.99
CA GLU A 429 18.51 -20.99 -51.95
C GLU A 429 17.04 -20.65 -52.20
N ALA A 430 16.65 -20.50 -53.48
CA ALA A 430 15.26 -20.25 -53.85
C ALA A 430 14.34 -21.45 -53.53
N HIS A 431 14.82 -22.67 -53.76
CA HIS A 431 14.07 -23.89 -53.44
C HIS A 431 13.99 -24.12 -51.93
N GLU A 432 15.09 -23.96 -51.19
CA GLU A 432 15.10 -24.08 -49.72
C GLU A 432 14.16 -23.06 -49.06
N LEU A 433 14.15 -21.82 -49.53
CA LEU A 433 13.27 -20.77 -49.01
C LEU A 433 11.80 -21.04 -49.37
N LEU A 434 11.51 -21.61 -50.54
CA LEU A 434 10.15 -22.03 -50.90
C LEU A 434 9.65 -23.20 -50.03
N ASP A 435 10.53 -24.18 -49.74
CA ASP A 435 10.22 -25.31 -48.85
C ASP A 435 9.96 -24.83 -47.42
N GLU A 436 10.76 -23.89 -46.90
CA GLU A 436 10.54 -23.25 -45.60
C GLU A 436 9.20 -22.47 -45.55
N LEU A 437 8.84 -21.78 -46.64
CA LEU A 437 7.57 -21.06 -46.72
C LEU A 437 6.37 -22.00 -46.77
N GLU A 438 6.49 -23.13 -47.45
CA GLU A 438 5.45 -24.14 -47.52
C GLU A 438 5.29 -24.86 -46.18
N SER A 439 6.40 -25.18 -45.51
CA SER A 439 6.42 -25.71 -44.15
C SER A 439 5.75 -24.75 -43.16
N THR A 440 6.15 -23.47 -43.15
CA THR A 440 5.56 -22.42 -42.30
C THR A 440 4.07 -22.24 -42.59
N ALA A 441 3.66 -22.30 -43.85
CA ALA A 441 2.24 -22.21 -44.23
C ALA A 441 1.42 -23.38 -43.68
N GLU A 442 1.98 -24.58 -43.67
CA GLU A 442 1.31 -25.78 -43.16
C GLU A 442 1.22 -25.80 -41.63
N GLU A 443 2.25 -25.32 -40.94
CA GLU A 443 2.21 -25.10 -39.48
C GLU A 443 1.15 -24.07 -39.09
N LEU A 444 1.08 -22.95 -39.83
CA LEU A 444 0.04 -21.93 -39.64
C LEU A 444 -1.37 -22.48 -39.88
N ARG A 445 -1.55 -23.35 -40.89
CA ARG A 445 -2.84 -24.02 -41.13
C ARG A 445 -3.22 -24.93 -39.97
N LYS A 446 -2.28 -25.67 -39.39
CA LYS A 446 -2.53 -26.53 -38.23
C LYS A 446 -2.89 -25.69 -36.99
N ALA A 447 -2.19 -24.59 -36.76
CA ALA A 447 -2.48 -23.64 -35.69
C ALA A 447 -3.87 -22.99 -35.88
N ALA A 448 -4.22 -22.57 -37.09
CA ALA A 448 -5.54 -22.02 -37.38
C ALA A 448 -6.67 -23.04 -37.14
N LYS A 449 -6.46 -24.32 -37.52
CA LYS A 449 -7.43 -25.40 -37.29
C LYS A 449 -7.64 -25.70 -35.80
N SER A 450 -6.58 -25.73 -35.00
CA SER A 450 -6.70 -25.97 -33.56
C SER A 450 -7.42 -24.84 -32.82
N LEU A 451 -7.47 -23.64 -33.42
CA LEU A 451 -8.23 -22.47 -32.93
C LEU A 451 -9.66 -22.40 -33.51
N GLY A 452 -10.14 -23.45 -34.19
CA GLY A 452 -11.52 -23.56 -34.70
C GLY A 452 -11.76 -23.02 -36.11
N ARG A 453 -10.70 -22.73 -36.88
CA ARG A 453 -10.81 -22.25 -38.27
C ARG A 453 -10.85 -23.44 -39.25
N ASP A 454 -12.05 -23.98 -39.48
CA ASP A 454 -12.26 -25.07 -40.46
C ASP A 454 -12.20 -24.57 -41.92
N HIS A 455 -11.73 -25.45 -42.80
CA HIS A 455 -11.45 -25.14 -44.21
C HIS A 455 -12.77 -24.94 -44.97
N GLN A 456 -13.17 -23.68 -45.21
CA GLN A 456 -14.12 -23.35 -46.27
C GLN A 456 -13.45 -22.54 -47.39
N PRO A 457 -13.85 -22.72 -48.66
CA PRO A 457 -13.10 -22.22 -49.81
C PRO A 457 -13.25 -20.71 -50.05
N GLU A 458 -14.19 -20.05 -49.39
CA GLU A 458 -14.40 -18.61 -49.47
C GLU A 458 -14.37 -18.00 -48.07
N PRO A 459 -13.69 -16.86 -47.86
CA PRO A 459 -13.80 -16.12 -46.62
C PRO A 459 -15.23 -15.57 -46.53
N ASP A 460 -16.05 -16.17 -45.67
CA ASP A 460 -17.28 -15.54 -45.18
C ASP A 460 -16.94 -14.09 -44.80
N GLU A 461 -17.66 -13.10 -45.35
CA GLU A 461 -17.41 -11.66 -45.11
C GLU A 461 -17.29 -11.38 -43.60
N ALA A 462 -18.07 -12.10 -42.78
CA ALA A 462 -18.03 -12.01 -41.33
C ALA A 462 -16.69 -12.45 -40.70
N LYS A 463 -16.04 -13.50 -41.22
CA LYS A 463 -14.75 -14.00 -40.73
C LYS A 463 -13.60 -13.06 -41.11
N GLU A 464 -13.71 -12.44 -42.27
CA GLU A 464 -12.71 -11.50 -42.77
C GLU A 464 -12.83 -10.12 -42.09
N GLU A 465 -14.06 -9.69 -41.79
CA GLU A 465 -14.33 -8.57 -40.90
C GLU A 465 -13.74 -8.81 -39.52
N GLN A 466 -13.99 -9.99 -38.94
CA GLN A 466 -13.46 -10.39 -37.63
C GLN A 466 -11.93 -10.38 -37.61
N LYS A 467 -11.28 -10.85 -38.67
CA LYS A 467 -9.82 -10.79 -38.82
C LYS A 467 -9.29 -9.35 -38.80
N LEU A 468 -9.87 -8.46 -39.60
CA LEU A 468 -9.40 -7.08 -39.69
C LEU A 468 -9.68 -6.30 -38.41
N LEU A 469 -10.82 -6.54 -37.75
CA LEU A 469 -11.12 -5.99 -36.43
C LEU A 469 -10.13 -6.45 -35.36
N LEU A 470 -9.76 -7.74 -35.33
CA LEU A 470 -8.78 -8.27 -34.39
C LEU A 470 -7.38 -7.67 -34.57
N LEU A 471 -6.95 -7.49 -35.83
CA LEU A 471 -5.67 -6.85 -36.13
C LEU A 471 -5.67 -5.37 -35.72
N LEU A 472 -6.74 -4.65 -36.07
CA LEU A 472 -6.92 -3.24 -35.71
C LEU A 472 -6.97 -3.04 -34.19
N TRP A 473 -7.66 -3.94 -33.49
CA TRP A 473 -7.72 -4.00 -32.03
C TRP A 473 -6.33 -4.14 -31.41
N GLU A 474 -5.54 -5.10 -31.89
CA GLU A 474 -4.18 -5.35 -31.38
C GLU A 474 -3.30 -4.11 -31.52
N ALA A 475 -3.26 -3.46 -32.69
CA ALA A 475 -2.42 -2.27 -32.86
C ALA A 475 -2.88 -1.10 -31.98
N LYS A 476 -4.20 -0.98 -31.77
CA LYS A 476 -4.75 0.01 -30.85
C LYS A 476 -4.41 -0.32 -29.39
N SER A 477 -4.38 -1.61 -29.03
CA SER A 477 -3.99 -2.10 -27.70
C SER A 477 -2.53 -1.80 -27.38
N GLU A 478 -1.64 -2.12 -28.32
CA GLU A 478 -0.21 -1.77 -28.23
C GLU A 478 -0.03 -0.24 -28.08
N LEU A 479 -0.82 0.57 -28.79
CA LEU A 479 -0.83 2.03 -28.65
C LEU A 479 -1.32 2.51 -27.28
N PHE A 480 -2.38 1.93 -26.73
CA PHE A 480 -2.92 2.31 -25.43
C PHE A 480 -1.92 2.02 -24.30
N VAL A 481 -1.22 0.89 -24.36
CA VAL A 481 -0.13 0.58 -23.41
C VAL A 481 0.93 1.68 -23.43
N GLN A 482 1.33 2.14 -24.62
CA GLN A 482 2.26 3.26 -24.73
C GLN A 482 1.67 4.59 -24.23
N ALA A 483 0.37 4.83 -24.39
CA ALA A 483 -0.29 6.02 -23.86
C ALA A 483 -0.26 6.05 -22.33
N VAL A 484 -0.54 4.91 -21.67
CA VAL A 484 -0.46 4.77 -20.21
C VAL A 484 0.96 4.98 -19.71
N GLU A 485 1.96 4.37 -20.36
CA GLU A 485 3.37 4.55 -19.99
C GLU A 485 3.84 6.00 -20.17
N LEU A 486 3.46 6.65 -21.28
CA LEU A 486 3.78 8.05 -21.54
C LEU A 486 3.14 8.96 -20.50
N TRP A 487 1.90 8.70 -20.12
CA TRP A 487 1.20 9.46 -19.07
C TRP A 487 1.86 9.27 -17.70
N ALA A 488 2.21 8.04 -17.33
CA ALA A 488 2.91 7.73 -16.07
C ALA A 488 4.28 8.42 -16.01
N GLU A 489 5.01 8.51 -17.12
CA GLU A 489 6.29 9.24 -17.20
C GLU A 489 6.11 10.75 -17.13
N LYS A 490 5.01 11.30 -17.68
CA LYS A 490 4.69 12.73 -17.59
C LYS A 490 4.17 13.14 -16.21
N GLN A 491 3.58 12.22 -15.46
CA GLN A 491 2.92 12.52 -14.18
C GLN A 491 3.78 13.35 -13.21
N PRO A 492 5.07 13.06 -12.97
CA PRO A 492 5.89 13.88 -12.08
C PRO A 492 6.05 15.33 -12.59
N LEU A 493 6.20 15.52 -13.91
CA LEU A 493 6.28 16.85 -14.51
C LEU A 493 4.96 17.61 -14.33
N THR A 494 3.82 16.94 -14.48
CA THR A 494 2.51 17.54 -14.22
C THR A 494 2.36 17.93 -12.75
N ASP A 495 2.63 17.00 -11.82
CA ASP A 495 2.55 17.22 -10.38
C ASP A 495 3.44 18.37 -9.90
N SER A 496 4.61 18.57 -10.53
CA SER A 496 5.46 19.73 -10.22
C SER A 496 4.87 21.07 -10.63
N ARG A 497 4.08 21.10 -11.71
CA ARG A 497 3.44 22.31 -12.23
C ARG A 497 2.13 22.63 -11.51
N THR A 498 1.34 21.62 -11.15
CA THR A 498 0.01 21.79 -10.53
C THR A 498 0.03 21.74 -9.01
N ILE A 499 0.90 20.92 -8.41
CA ILE A 499 0.94 20.66 -6.95
C ILE A 499 2.16 21.34 -6.29
N GLY A 500 3.01 22.02 -7.07
CA GLY A 500 4.16 22.77 -6.54
C GLY A 500 5.32 21.89 -6.04
N ARG A 501 5.33 20.59 -6.38
CA ARG A 501 6.47 19.72 -6.07
C ARG A 501 7.71 20.19 -6.82
N ARG A 502 8.76 20.61 -6.10
CA ARG A 502 10.02 21.03 -6.72
C ARG A 502 10.73 19.84 -7.35
N LEU A 503 10.51 19.64 -8.64
CA LEU A 503 11.29 18.70 -9.44
C LEU A 503 12.66 19.32 -9.74
N GLY A 504 13.73 18.73 -9.22
CA GLY A 504 15.08 19.16 -9.54
C GLY A 504 15.36 19.05 -11.05
N THR A 505 16.14 19.99 -11.59
CA THR A 505 16.47 20.09 -13.03
C THR A 505 16.98 18.78 -13.62
N LYS A 506 17.87 18.07 -12.90
CA LYS A 506 18.40 16.76 -13.32
C LYS A 506 17.33 15.68 -13.51
N LEU A 507 16.29 15.66 -12.68
CA LEU A 507 15.22 14.66 -12.79
C LEU A 507 14.27 15.04 -13.92
N SER A 508 13.96 16.33 -14.08
CA SER A 508 13.17 16.85 -15.20
C SER A 508 13.82 16.50 -16.55
N GLU A 509 15.13 16.73 -16.69
CA GLU A 509 15.89 16.37 -17.90
C GLU A 509 15.89 14.86 -18.18
N LYS A 510 15.98 14.03 -17.13
CA LYS A 510 15.89 12.56 -17.28
C LYS A 510 14.52 12.13 -17.79
N ILE A 511 13.44 12.71 -17.25
CA ILE A 511 12.07 12.41 -17.68
C ILE A 511 11.87 12.85 -19.13
N GLN A 512 12.29 14.05 -19.50
CA GLN A 512 12.20 14.53 -20.89
C GLN A 512 12.98 13.64 -21.86
N LYS A 513 14.17 13.16 -21.49
CA LYS A 513 14.94 12.19 -22.30
C LYS A 513 14.22 10.86 -22.45
N ALA A 514 13.53 10.38 -21.41
CA ALA A 514 12.74 9.15 -21.48
C ALA A 514 11.55 9.30 -22.44
N ILE A 515 10.80 10.40 -22.33
CA ILE A 515 9.70 10.76 -23.24
C ILE A 515 10.20 10.82 -24.70
N GLN A 516 11.31 11.52 -24.95
CA GLN A 516 11.87 11.64 -26.29
C GLN A 516 12.28 10.28 -26.88
N LYS A 517 12.81 9.38 -26.05
CA LYS A 517 13.20 8.03 -26.48
C LYS A 517 12.00 7.17 -26.91
N ARG A 518 10.81 7.43 -26.38
CA ARG A 518 9.57 6.69 -26.71
C ARG A 518 8.92 7.13 -28.02
N ARG A 519 9.21 8.33 -28.52
CA ARG A 519 8.60 8.88 -29.74
C ARG A 519 8.78 7.99 -30.97
N GLY A 520 9.99 7.44 -31.17
CA GLY A 520 10.29 6.56 -32.30
C GLY A 520 9.44 5.28 -32.33
N PRO A 521 9.44 4.48 -31.23
CA PRO A 521 8.56 3.32 -31.09
C PRO A 521 7.07 3.66 -31.26
N ILE A 522 6.58 4.73 -30.63
CA ILE A 522 5.16 5.15 -30.74
C ILE A 522 4.80 5.45 -32.20
N ASN A 523 5.66 6.18 -32.94
CA ASN A 523 5.41 6.47 -34.36
C ASN A 523 5.27 5.20 -35.22
N LYS A 524 6.00 4.13 -34.90
CA LYS A 524 5.84 2.84 -35.60
C LYS A 524 4.47 2.23 -35.33
N LEU A 525 4.02 2.25 -34.07
CA LEU A 525 2.70 1.73 -33.70
C LEU A 525 1.57 2.56 -34.33
N ILE A 526 1.71 3.89 -34.37
CA ILE A 526 0.77 4.79 -35.05
C ILE A 526 0.68 4.44 -36.54
N ALA A 527 1.82 4.18 -37.20
CA ALA A 527 1.84 3.78 -38.61
C ALA A 527 1.15 2.42 -38.84
N THR A 528 1.38 1.44 -37.96
CA THR A 528 0.70 0.13 -38.01
C THR A 528 -0.81 0.30 -37.86
N PHE A 529 -1.26 1.05 -36.86
CA PHE A 529 -2.67 1.34 -36.62
C PHE A 529 -3.32 2.03 -37.81
N ASN A 530 -2.73 3.11 -38.33
CA ASN A 530 -3.26 3.82 -39.49
C ASN A 530 -3.36 2.92 -40.74
N THR A 531 -2.41 2.00 -40.93
CA THR A 531 -2.42 1.04 -42.04
C THR A 531 -3.58 0.06 -41.91
N GLN A 532 -3.75 -0.54 -40.73
CA GLN A 532 -4.85 -1.49 -40.47
C GLN A 532 -6.21 -0.81 -40.51
N PHE A 533 -6.31 0.42 -40.00
CA PHE A 533 -7.53 1.21 -40.05
C PHE A 533 -7.94 1.49 -41.50
N ALA A 534 -6.99 1.91 -42.35
CA ALA A 534 -7.24 2.14 -43.77
C ALA A 534 -7.69 0.85 -44.49
N GLN A 535 -7.10 -0.30 -44.17
CA GLN A 535 -7.49 -1.60 -44.73
C GLN A 535 -8.92 -1.99 -44.33
N TYR A 536 -9.30 -1.76 -43.08
CA TYR A 536 -10.64 -2.05 -42.58
C TYR A 536 -11.69 -1.14 -43.22
N VAL A 537 -11.48 0.18 -43.23
CA VAL A 537 -12.42 1.15 -43.81
C VAL A 537 -12.59 0.94 -45.32
N ALA A 538 -11.53 0.60 -46.05
CA ALA A 538 -11.61 0.32 -47.47
C ALA A 538 -12.50 -0.90 -47.80
N LYS A 539 -12.56 -1.89 -46.89
CA LYS A 539 -13.31 -3.14 -47.08
C LYS A 539 -14.72 -3.08 -46.49
N PHE A 540 -14.93 -2.32 -45.41
CA PHE A 540 -16.21 -2.20 -44.70
C PHE A 540 -16.66 -0.73 -44.54
N PRO A 541 -16.90 0.02 -45.63
CA PRO A 541 -17.18 1.46 -45.58
C PRO A 541 -18.55 1.83 -44.99
N ARG A 542 -19.47 0.86 -44.84
CA ARG A 542 -20.82 1.09 -44.29
C ARG A 542 -20.90 0.90 -42.77
N GLN A 543 -19.87 0.36 -42.15
CA GLN A 543 -19.82 0.21 -40.70
C GLN A 543 -19.34 1.52 -40.09
N GLN A 544 -20.17 2.11 -39.22
CA GLN A 544 -19.78 3.29 -38.47
C GLN A 544 -18.65 2.92 -37.51
N VAL A 545 -17.42 3.25 -37.89
CA VAL A 545 -16.31 3.38 -36.96
C VAL A 545 -16.39 4.78 -36.41
N ALA A 546 -16.59 4.94 -35.10
CA ALA A 546 -17.11 6.17 -34.52
C ALA A 546 -16.20 7.42 -34.62
N ASP A 547 -15.05 7.34 -35.30
CA ASP A 547 -14.05 8.42 -35.34
C ASP A 547 -13.35 8.60 -36.71
N THR A 548 -14.05 8.45 -37.85
CA THR A 548 -13.45 8.71 -39.18
C THR A 548 -12.83 10.09 -39.35
N ASP A 549 -13.24 11.07 -38.53
CA ASP A 549 -12.89 12.49 -38.70
C ASP A 549 -11.50 12.88 -38.15
N GLU A 550 -10.84 11.99 -37.38
CA GLU A 550 -9.52 12.24 -36.75
C GLU A 550 -8.37 11.40 -37.35
N HIS A 551 -8.61 10.72 -38.48
CA HIS A 551 -7.60 9.90 -39.17
C HIS A 551 -6.97 10.63 -40.38
N PRO A 552 -5.66 10.43 -40.66
CA PRO A 552 -4.72 9.55 -39.96
C PRO A 552 -4.24 10.10 -38.61
N LEU A 553 -4.07 9.21 -37.63
CA LEU A 553 -3.57 9.56 -36.30
C LEU A 553 -2.11 10.07 -36.41
N THR A 554 -1.82 11.21 -35.78
CA THR A 554 -0.46 11.76 -35.66
C THR A 554 0.08 11.62 -34.24
N TYR A 555 1.40 11.75 -34.07
CA TYR A 555 2.01 11.71 -32.74
C TYR A 555 1.51 12.83 -31.84
N GLU A 556 1.36 14.03 -32.40
CA GLU A 556 0.92 15.23 -31.70
C GLU A 556 -0.52 15.06 -31.21
N THR A 557 -1.41 14.51 -32.05
CA THR A 557 -2.78 14.18 -31.65
C THR A 557 -2.77 13.12 -30.53
N PHE A 558 -2.06 12.00 -30.73
CA PHE A 558 -1.92 10.93 -29.74
C PHE A 558 -1.37 11.43 -28.39
N GLU A 559 -0.35 12.29 -28.41
CA GLU A 559 0.32 12.81 -27.22
C GLU A 559 -0.61 13.70 -26.39
N SER A 560 -1.53 14.40 -27.05
CA SER A 560 -2.52 15.29 -26.43
C SER A 560 -3.74 14.55 -25.87
N MET A 561 -3.98 13.31 -26.29
CA MET A 561 -5.14 12.53 -25.82
C MET A 561 -4.97 12.17 -24.35
N ALA A 562 -6.01 12.46 -23.57
CA ALA A 562 -6.13 11.92 -22.23
C ALA A 562 -6.44 10.40 -22.28
N ILE A 563 -6.18 9.68 -21.18
CA ILE A 563 -6.41 8.22 -21.10
C ILE A 563 -7.90 7.88 -21.31
N ASP A 564 -8.80 8.80 -20.97
CA ASP A 564 -10.25 8.70 -21.10
C ASP A 564 -10.79 9.24 -22.43
N HIS A 565 -9.92 9.61 -23.38
CA HIS A 565 -10.33 10.10 -24.70
C HIS A 565 -11.27 9.12 -25.41
N LYS A 566 -12.24 9.64 -26.16
CA LYS A 566 -13.24 8.86 -26.93
C LYS A 566 -12.57 7.83 -27.86
N PHE A 567 -11.41 8.18 -28.42
CA PHE A 567 -10.61 7.30 -29.26
C PHE A 567 -10.33 5.96 -28.60
N TRP A 568 -10.06 5.90 -27.29
CA TRP A 568 -9.77 4.61 -26.63
C TRP A 568 -11.01 3.74 -26.40
N ASN A 569 -12.22 4.28 -26.63
CA ASN A 569 -13.48 3.70 -26.18
C ASN A 569 -14.59 3.72 -27.25
N ASP A 570 -14.21 3.83 -28.53
CA ASP A 570 -15.08 3.97 -29.70
C ASP A 570 -15.76 2.66 -30.16
N GLY A 571 -15.79 1.62 -29.32
CA GLY A 571 -16.35 0.31 -29.66
C GLY A 571 -15.52 -0.54 -30.62
N ILE A 572 -14.42 -0.04 -31.18
CA ILE A 572 -13.40 -0.86 -31.85
C ILE A 572 -12.64 -1.68 -30.79
N TYR A 573 -12.66 -1.19 -29.56
CA TYR A 573 -11.71 -1.61 -28.54
C TYR A 573 -12.09 -2.89 -27.79
N TYR A 574 -13.35 -3.34 -27.72
CA TYR A 574 -13.63 -4.48 -26.83
C TYR A 574 -14.87 -5.35 -27.10
N HIS A 575 -14.90 -6.44 -26.34
CA HIS A 575 -15.66 -7.68 -26.45
C HIS A 575 -17.20 -7.53 -26.37
N SER A 576 -17.73 -6.32 -26.21
CA SER A 576 -19.17 -6.03 -26.14
C SER A 576 -19.53 -4.71 -26.81
N LYS A 577 -20.76 -4.62 -27.33
CA LYS A 577 -21.37 -3.35 -27.79
C LYS A 577 -22.31 -2.76 -26.74
N ALA A 578 -22.14 -3.18 -25.48
CA ALA A 578 -23.03 -2.79 -24.39
C ALA A 578 -22.81 -1.32 -23.98
N PRO A 579 -23.85 -0.64 -23.48
CA PRO A 579 -23.78 0.79 -23.14
C PRO A 579 -22.67 1.14 -22.14
N TRP A 580 -22.40 0.29 -21.14
CA TRP A 580 -21.33 0.50 -20.16
C TRP A 580 -19.91 0.55 -20.75
N GLU A 581 -19.71 0.05 -21.96
CA GLU A 581 -18.41 0.00 -22.61
C GLU A 581 -18.18 1.21 -23.53
N ILE A 582 -19.18 1.51 -24.37
CA ILE A 582 -19.06 2.46 -25.47
C ILE A 582 -19.46 3.89 -25.10
N ASP A 583 -20.34 4.08 -24.12
CA ASP A 583 -20.89 5.39 -23.82
C ASP A 583 -20.14 6.07 -22.65
N PRO A 584 -19.54 7.25 -22.86
CA PRO A 584 -18.77 7.95 -21.82
C PRO A 584 -19.64 8.46 -20.67
N ASP A 585 -20.91 8.82 -20.92
CA ASP A 585 -21.86 9.27 -19.90
C ASP A 585 -22.31 8.09 -19.04
N VAL A 586 -22.51 6.91 -19.63
CA VAL A 586 -22.80 5.68 -18.88
C VAL A 586 -21.64 5.30 -17.96
N ARG A 587 -20.40 5.35 -18.45
CA ARG A 587 -19.21 5.08 -17.63
C ARG A 587 -19.03 6.10 -16.52
N SER A 588 -19.23 7.39 -16.82
CA SER A 588 -19.19 8.47 -15.83
C SER A 588 -20.27 8.30 -14.77
N GLY A 589 -21.49 7.93 -15.17
CA GLY A 589 -22.60 7.62 -14.27
C GLY A 589 -22.32 6.43 -13.36
N ILE A 590 -21.78 5.33 -13.89
CA ILE A 590 -21.32 4.16 -13.11
C ILE A 590 -20.25 4.57 -12.10
N ALA A 591 -19.20 5.28 -12.56
CA ALA A 591 -18.11 5.73 -11.71
C ALA A 591 -18.62 6.61 -10.55
N CYS A 592 -19.54 7.54 -10.84
CA CYS A 592 -20.16 8.36 -9.82
C CYS A 592 -20.93 7.53 -8.77
N ILE A 593 -21.71 6.54 -9.20
CA ILE A 593 -22.42 5.65 -8.26
C ILE A 593 -21.45 4.89 -7.36
N LEU A 594 -20.40 4.31 -7.94
CA LEU A 594 -19.41 3.54 -7.19
C LEU A 594 -18.65 4.43 -6.20
N VAL A 595 -18.24 5.63 -6.61
CA VAL A 595 -17.59 6.60 -5.72
C VAL A 595 -18.53 7.01 -4.59
N LEU A 596 -19.82 7.25 -4.85
CA LEU A 596 -20.78 7.59 -3.80
C LEU A 596 -20.98 6.45 -2.80
N GLN A 597 -21.15 5.21 -3.28
CA GLN A 597 -21.23 4.04 -2.40
C GLN A 597 -19.98 3.89 -1.52
N ARG A 598 -18.81 4.13 -2.12
CA ARG A 598 -17.54 4.05 -1.43
C ARG A 598 -17.33 5.17 -0.41
N VAL A 599 -17.81 6.37 -0.70
CA VAL A 599 -17.81 7.48 0.26
C VAL A 599 -18.69 7.15 1.47
N GLU A 600 -19.86 6.54 1.28
CA GLU A 600 -20.68 6.09 2.41
C GLU A 600 -19.93 5.05 3.26
N GLU A 601 -19.31 4.04 2.64
CA GLU A 601 -18.49 3.05 3.37
C GLU A 601 -17.36 3.72 4.16
N GLU A 602 -16.69 4.71 3.59
CA GLU A 602 -15.62 5.45 4.28
C GLU A 602 -16.15 6.25 5.48
N LEU A 603 -17.34 6.86 5.37
CA LEU A 603 -17.98 7.56 6.48
C LEU A 603 -18.35 6.59 7.61
N ASP A 604 -18.83 5.39 7.28
CA ASP A 604 -19.16 4.37 8.26
C ASP A 604 -17.90 3.84 8.97
N LEU A 605 -16.79 3.66 8.24
CA LEU A 605 -15.49 3.31 8.83
C LEU A 605 -14.96 4.42 9.74
N LEU A 606 -14.98 5.68 9.30
CA LEU A 606 -14.53 6.81 10.10
C LEU A 606 -15.34 6.99 11.40
N THR A 607 -16.63 6.70 11.34
CA THR A 607 -17.51 6.71 12.52
C THR A 607 -17.06 5.66 13.54
N GLN A 608 -16.87 4.41 13.10
CA GLN A 608 -16.41 3.32 13.97
C GLN A 608 -15.00 3.57 14.52
N GLU A 609 -14.09 4.09 13.70
CA GLU A 609 -12.73 4.46 14.11
C GLU A 609 -12.75 5.58 15.16
N THR A 610 -13.67 6.55 15.03
CA THR A 610 -13.87 7.61 16.02
C THR A 610 -14.41 7.04 17.33
N ALA A 611 -15.40 6.15 17.26
CA ALA A 611 -15.94 5.44 18.42
C ALA A 611 -14.85 4.63 19.14
N ARG A 612 -14.08 3.78 18.44
CA ARG A 612 -12.97 2.99 19.01
C ARG A 612 -11.91 3.89 19.67
N THR A 613 -11.60 5.02 19.04
CA THR A 613 -10.65 6.01 19.56
C THR A 613 -11.14 6.62 20.88
N MET A 614 -12.41 7.02 20.96
CA MET A 614 -13.00 7.54 22.20
C MET A 614 -13.07 6.48 23.29
N THR A 615 -13.56 5.28 22.96
CA THR A 615 -13.67 4.16 23.92
C THR A 615 -12.31 3.76 24.46
N TRP A 616 -11.27 3.71 23.63
CA TRP A 616 -9.89 3.48 24.08
C TRP A 616 -9.43 4.57 25.05
N ALA A 617 -9.68 5.84 24.76
CA ALA A 617 -9.26 6.93 25.62
C ALA A 617 -9.96 6.88 26.99
N ILE A 618 -11.27 6.60 27.01
CA ILE A 618 -12.07 6.43 28.23
C ILE A 618 -11.57 5.25 29.04
N SER A 619 -11.53 4.05 28.45
CA SER A 619 -11.15 2.82 29.15
C SER A 619 -9.71 2.89 29.68
N THR A 620 -8.78 3.46 28.92
CA THR A 620 -7.38 3.64 29.34
C THR A 620 -7.29 4.57 30.55
N TYR A 621 -8.03 5.69 30.55
CA TYR A 621 -8.01 6.63 31.68
C TYR A 621 -8.57 5.98 32.95
N GLU A 622 -9.67 5.25 32.83
CA GLU A 622 -10.32 4.57 33.96
C GLU A 622 -9.48 3.44 34.52
N LEU A 623 -8.84 2.66 33.64
CA LEU A 623 -7.93 1.59 34.01
C LEU A 623 -6.74 2.14 34.82
N ILE A 624 -6.04 3.15 34.31
CA ILE A 624 -4.88 3.73 34.99
C ILE A 624 -5.31 4.36 36.32
N SER A 625 -6.42 5.11 36.33
CA SER A 625 -6.97 5.72 37.55
C SER A 625 -7.33 4.68 38.61
N GLY A 626 -7.94 3.56 38.18
CA GLY A 626 -8.30 2.43 39.03
C GLY A 626 -7.07 1.80 39.69
N TYR A 627 -6.02 1.54 38.90
CA TYR A 627 -4.76 0.99 39.41
C TYR A 627 -4.01 1.94 40.34
N ILE A 628 -4.02 3.26 40.08
CA ILE A 628 -3.47 4.26 41.00
C ILE A 628 -4.17 4.18 42.36
N ARG A 629 -5.52 4.12 42.37
CA ARG A 629 -6.29 3.99 43.62
C ARG A 629 -5.97 2.67 44.33
N TYR A 630 -5.90 1.57 43.59
CA TYR A 630 -5.54 0.25 44.11
C TYR A 630 -4.16 0.26 44.79
N ILE A 631 -3.15 0.77 44.10
CA ILE A 631 -1.78 0.82 44.62
C ILE A 631 -1.69 1.74 45.84
N ARG A 632 -2.32 2.92 45.81
CA ARG A 632 -2.35 3.84 46.96
C ARG A 632 -2.95 3.20 48.21
N ALA A 633 -4.06 2.46 48.06
CA ALA A 633 -4.68 1.74 49.18
C ALA A 633 -3.71 0.71 49.80
N ARG A 634 -2.95 0.00 48.97
CA ARG A 634 -1.95 -0.97 49.43
C ARG A 634 -0.75 -0.33 50.11
N VAL A 635 -0.25 0.79 49.58
CA VAL A 635 0.81 1.57 50.23
C VAL A 635 0.35 2.07 51.60
N MET A 636 -0.88 2.56 51.72
CA MET A 636 -1.45 3.00 53.00
C MET A 636 -1.56 1.84 54.01
N ALA A 637 -2.00 0.66 53.58
CA ALA A 637 -2.04 -0.52 54.45
C ALA A 637 -0.65 -0.90 54.98
N LEU A 638 0.36 -0.90 54.10
CA LEU A 638 1.76 -1.17 54.48
C LEU A 638 2.35 -0.09 55.39
N ASP A 639 1.91 1.17 55.25
CA ASP A 639 2.31 2.27 56.14
C ASP A 639 1.63 2.17 57.53
N MET A 640 0.50 1.45 57.63
CA MET A 640 -0.19 1.12 58.88
C MET A 640 0.23 -0.23 59.49
N ASN A 641 1.33 -0.84 59.01
CA ASN A 641 1.80 -2.18 59.40
C ASN A 641 0.76 -3.30 59.20
N MET A 642 -0.17 -3.12 58.27
CA MET A 642 -1.04 -4.18 57.79
C MET A 642 -0.42 -4.79 56.53
N GLU A 643 -0.29 -6.11 56.47
CA GLU A 643 0.26 -6.80 55.29
C GLU A 643 -0.88 -7.18 54.33
N PRO A 644 -1.08 -6.43 53.22
CA PRO A 644 -2.03 -6.86 52.19
C PRO A 644 -1.54 -8.17 51.53
N PRO A 645 -2.44 -9.02 51.01
CA PRO A 645 -2.07 -10.21 50.26
C PRO A 645 -1.13 -9.88 49.09
N GLU A 646 -0.18 -10.77 48.81
CA GLU A 646 0.72 -10.61 47.66
C GLU A 646 -0.01 -10.83 46.33
N ASP A 647 0.32 -10.03 45.33
CA ASP A 647 -0.25 -10.09 43.98
C ASP A 647 0.81 -10.14 42.88
N HIS A 648 0.40 -9.92 41.64
CA HIS A 648 1.32 -9.92 40.50
C HIS A 648 2.32 -8.77 40.54
N ILE A 649 1.98 -7.62 41.12
CA ILE A 649 2.87 -6.45 41.20
C ILE A 649 4.02 -6.72 42.16
N ASP A 650 3.75 -7.37 43.30
CA ASP A 650 4.81 -7.70 44.27
C ASP A 650 5.84 -8.68 43.69
N ARG A 651 5.35 -9.62 42.87
CA ARG A 651 6.14 -10.65 42.18
C ARG A 651 6.98 -10.11 41.02
N MET A 652 6.83 -8.84 40.63
CA MET A 652 7.63 -8.24 39.57
C MET A 652 9.08 -8.02 40.01
N GLU A 653 10.01 -8.34 39.12
CA GLU A 653 11.44 -8.08 39.29
C GLU A 653 11.76 -6.63 38.91
N LEU A 654 11.72 -5.73 39.90
CA LEU A 654 12.11 -4.33 39.76
C LEU A 654 13.35 -4.05 40.62
N GLY A 655 14.47 -4.69 40.27
CA GLY A 655 15.71 -4.58 41.05
C GLY A 655 15.55 -4.97 42.54
N ASN A 656 16.40 -4.42 43.40
CA ASN A 656 16.44 -4.73 44.83
C ASN A 656 15.48 -3.85 45.68
N TYR A 657 14.40 -3.35 45.09
CA TYR A 657 13.42 -2.54 45.82
C TYR A 657 12.57 -3.41 46.74
N ASP A 658 12.27 -2.88 47.94
CA ASP A 658 11.30 -3.51 48.82
C ASP A 658 9.87 -3.37 48.26
N ARG A 659 8.93 -4.11 48.85
CA ARG A 659 7.52 -4.12 48.41
C ARG A 659 6.89 -2.72 48.38
N ARG A 660 7.22 -1.88 49.36
CA ARG A 660 6.65 -0.53 49.52
C ARG A 660 7.23 0.43 48.47
N GLU A 661 8.54 0.36 48.25
CA GLU A 661 9.26 1.14 47.25
C GLU A 661 8.78 0.83 45.84
N LYS A 662 8.63 -0.45 45.49
CA LYS A 662 8.07 -0.88 44.19
C LYS A 662 6.72 -0.23 43.92
N LEU A 663 5.79 -0.34 44.88
CA LEU A 663 4.44 0.23 44.74
C LEU A 663 4.48 1.76 44.59
N ARG A 664 5.37 2.46 45.32
CA ARG A 664 5.53 3.92 45.20
C ARG A 664 6.07 4.35 43.83
N ILE A 665 7.07 3.63 43.31
CA ILE A 665 7.67 3.90 41.99
C ILE A 665 6.63 3.68 40.88
N ILE A 666 5.93 2.54 40.89
CA ILE A 666 4.89 2.22 39.90
C ILE A 666 3.77 3.26 39.96
N ASN A 667 3.31 3.63 41.16
CA ASN A 667 2.28 4.64 41.32
C ASN A 667 2.71 6.01 40.76
N LYS A 668 3.99 6.38 40.89
CA LYS A 668 4.51 7.62 40.30
C LYS A 668 4.49 7.56 38.77
N GLU A 669 4.95 6.45 38.18
CA GLU A 669 4.92 6.26 36.72
C GLU A 669 3.49 6.27 36.18
N LEU A 670 2.56 5.53 36.80
CA LEU A 670 1.15 5.52 36.37
C LEU A 670 0.51 6.90 36.45
N GLN A 671 0.88 7.72 37.43
CA GLN A 671 0.40 9.10 37.52
C GLN A 671 0.91 9.97 36.37
N THR A 672 2.19 9.86 36.01
CA THR A 672 2.74 10.53 34.82
C THR A 672 1.98 10.10 33.56
N ARG A 673 1.76 8.79 33.38
CA ARG A 673 0.99 8.26 32.24
C ARG A 673 -0.46 8.75 32.22
N LEU A 674 -1.11 8.82 33.37
CA LEU A 674 -2.47 9.36 33.48
C LEU A 674 -2.52 10.84 33.10
N PHE A 675 -1.52 11.62 33.53
CA PHE A 675 -1.41 13.03 33.21
C PHE A 675 -1.23 13.25 31.71
N ASP A 676 -0.26 12.55 31.09
CA ASP A 676 0.01 12.62 29.65
C ASP A 676 -1.19 12.19 28.81
N HIS A 677 -1.89 11.14 29.24
CA HIS A 677 -3.13 10.69 28.60
C HIS A 677 -4.26 11.72 28.74
N GLY A 678 -4.34 12.39 29.89
CA GLY A 678 -5.26 13.52 30.09
C GLY A 678 -4.97 14.70 29.15
N VAL A 679 -3.69 15.03 28.94
CA VAL A 679 -3.29 16.09 27.99
C VAL A 679 -3.73 15.71 26.58
N LEU A 680 -3.50 14.47 26.17
CA LEU A 680 -3.94 13.95 24.87
C LEU A 680 -5.47 14.07 24.69
N ILE A 681 -6.25 13.72 25.72
CA ILE A 681 -7.73 13.84 25.69
C ILE A 681 -8.15 15.29 25.47
N GLN A 682 -7.53 16.25 26.17
CA GLN A 682 -7.83 17.67 25.99
C GLN A 682 -7.48 18.17 24.59
N GLU A 683 -6.30 17.81 24.07
CA GLU A 683 -5.88 18.15 22.70
C GLU A 683 -6.88 17.61 21.66
N TRP A 684 -7.42 16.42 21.89
CA TRP A 684 -8.40 15.80 20.99
C TRP A 684 -9.81 16.37 21.11
N THR A 685 -10.18 16.96 22.25
CA THR A 685 -11.57 17.31 22.59
C THR A 685 -12.26 18.16 21.52
N GLY A 686 -11.57 19.19 21.00
CA GLY A 686 -12.15 20.04 19.96
C GLY A 686 -12.42 19.29 18.65
N THR A 687 -11.50 18.40 18.26
CA THR A 687 -11.64 17.61 17.04
C THR A 687 -12.67 16.49 17.19
N ILE A 688 -12.71 15.80 18.33
CA ILE A 688 -13.69 14.75 18.63
C ILE A 688 -15.11 15.33 18.71
N THR A 689 -15.29 16.49 19.36
CA THR A 689 -16.59 17.19 19.39
C THR A 689 -17.06 17.53 17.98
N TRP A 690 -16.15 18.05 17.14
CA TRP A 690 -16.46 18.35 15.75
C TRP A 690 -16.88 17.11 14.94
N MET A 691 -16.18 15.98 15.15
CA MET A 691 -16.48 14.70 14.51
C MET A 691 -17.83 14.14 14.98
N CYS A 692 -18.10 14.11 16.29
CA CYS A 692 -19.36 13.58 16.84
C CYS A 692 -20.59 14.37 16.38
N ALA A 693 -20.43 15.66 16.09
CA ALA A 693 -21.51 16.49 15.54
C ALA A 693 -21.81 16.24 14.05
N ARG A 694 -20.93 15.55 13.30
CA ARG A 694 -20.99 15.48 11.82
C ARG A 694 -20.88 14.08 11.23
N CYS A 695 -20.20 13.17 11.92
CA CYS A 695 -19.94 11.81 11.44
C CYS A 695 -20.94 10.85 12.10
N ARG A 696 -22.14 10.72 11.52
CA ARG A 696 -23.24 9.88 12.05
C ARG A 696 -23.51 10.13 13.54
N PRO A 697 -23.96 11.34 13.94
CA PRO A 697 -24.13 11.71 15.35
C PRO A 697 -25.02 10.75 16.16
N GLU A 698 -26.00 10.14 15.50
CA GLU A 698 -26.88 9.12 16.04
C GLU A 698 -26.11 7.90 16.58
N LEU A 699 -25.02 7.49 15.92
CA LEU A 699 -24.21 6.33 16.29
C LEU A 699 -23.13 6.65 17.34
N LEU A 700 -22.78 7.93 17.52
CA LEU A 700 -21.73 8.37 18.45
C LEU A 700 -22.26 8.94 19.76
N ARG A 701 -23.56 9.17 19.87
CA ARG A 701 -24.20 9.91 20.97
C ARG A 701 -23.82 9.39 22.35
N ASP A 702 -23.98 8.10 22.60
CA ASP A 702 -23.79 7.52 23.93
C ASP A 702 -22.32 7.58 24.36
N ILE A 703 -21.41 7.20 23.44
CA ILE A 703 -19.97 7.25 23.68
C ILE A 703 -19.50 8.70 23.87
N TYR A 704 -20.13 9.65 23.17
CA TYR A 704 -19.81 11.06 23.31
C TYR A 704 -20.26 11.65 24.66
N LEU A 705 -21.33 11.14 25.27
CA LEU A 705 -21.70 11.50 26.64
C LEU A 705 -20.63 11.06 27.63
N ASP A 706 -20.14 9.82 27.51
CA ASP A 706 -19.05 9.30 28.35
C ASP A 706 -17.75 10.08 28.13
N TRP A 707 -17.46 10.45 26.87
CA TRP A 707 -16.33 11.32 26.54
C TRP A 707 -16.43 12.67 27.24
N ASN A 708 -17.59 13.33 27.22
CA ASN A 708 -17.77 14.63 27.89
C ASN A 708 -17.59 14.51 29.40
N ASN A 709 -18.12 13.45 30.02
CA ASN A 709 -17.90 13.16 31.44
C ASN A 709 -16.41 12.98 31.76
N LEU A 710 -15.67 12.26 30.90
CA LEU A 710 -14.23 12.09 31.02
C LEU A 710 -13.49 13.43 30.90
N VAL A 711 -13.81 14.26 29.91
CA VAL A 711 -13.16 15.57 29.70
C VAL A 711 -13.29 16.46 30.94
N GLN A 712 -14.47 16.50 31.56
CA GLN A 712 -14.69 17.27 32.79
C GLN A 712 -13.86 16.73 33.97
N ARG A 713 -13.78 15.40 34.12
CA ARG A 713 -12.93 14.75 35.12
C ARG A 713 -11.45 15.07 34.88
N VAL A 714 -10.97 14.98 33.64
CA VAL A 714 -9.58 15.27 33.26
C VAL A 714 -9.23 16.72 33.58
N ALA A 715 -10.09 17.68 33.20
CA ALA A 715 -9.88 19.09 33.48
C ALA A 715 -9.75 19.36 34.99
N THR A 716 -10.66 18.79 35.79
CA THR A 716 -10.63 18.92 37.26
C THR A 716 -9.34 18.34 37.85
N ASN A 717 -8.96 17.14 37.41
CA ASN A 717 -7.76 16.46 37.90
C ASN A 717 -6.49 17.23 37.52
N GLN A 718 -6.37 17.76 36.31
CA GLN A 718 -5.18 18.50 35.92
C GLN A 718 -5.03 19.84 36.63
N THR A 719 -6.12 20.56 36.92
CA THR A 719 -6.05 21.77 37.75
C THR A 719 -5.53 21.49 39.16
N SER A 720 -5.81 20.30 39.71
CA SER A 720 -5.28 19.88 41.03
C SER A 720 -3.79 19.50 41.01
N TRP A 721 -3.24 19.21 39.82
CA TRP A 721 -1.88 18.73 39.59
C TRP A 721 -0.86 19.84 39.33
N GLN A 722 -1.23 21.12 39.45
CA GLN A 722 -0.26 22.20 39.34
C GLN A 722 0.82 22.05 40.43
N PRO A 723 2.11 21.85 40.08
CA PRO A 723 3.16 21.80 41.06
C PRO A 723 3.28 23.18 41.73
N LYS A 724 3.51 23.21 43.05
CA LYS A 724 4.06 24.40 43.68
C LYS A 724 5.36 24.72 42.96
N LYS A 725 5.41 25.85 42.23
CA LYS A 725 6.63 26.42 41.63
C LYS A 725 7.74 26.41 42.68
N ASN A 726 8.64 25.43 42.64
CA ASN A 726 9.92 25.44 43.34
C ASN A 726 10.79 24.27 42.84
N LYS A 727 11.43 24.52 41.70
CA LYS A 727 12.78 24.13 41.27
C LYS A 727 12.79 24.06 39.76
N GLU A 728 13.62 24.89 39.14
CA GLU A 728 13.95 24.80 37.73
C GLU A 728 14.61 23.43 37.50
N GLU A 729 13.87 22.51 36.89
CA GLU A 729 14.47 21.34 36.24
C GLU A 729 15.08 21.81 34.90
N PRO A 730 16.26 21.30 34.51
CA PRO A 730 16.87 21.66 33.26
C PRO A 730 16.00 21.14 32.12
N VAL A 731 15.39 22.07 31.39
CA VAL A 731 14.73 21.82 30.11
C VAL A 731 15.80 21.30 29.16
N VAL A 732 15.82 19.99 28.91
CA VAL A 732 16.52 19.44 27.76
C VAL A 732 15.62 19.76 26.56
N ASP A 733 15.95 20.85 25.87
CA ASP A 733 15.33 21.23 24.61
C ASP A 733 15.46 20.07 23.61
N ASN A 734 14.35 19.38 23.32
CA ASN A 734 14.25 18.41 22.22
C ASN A 734 14.19 19.10 20.84
N VAL A 735 14.55 20.38 20.77
CA VAL A 735 14.55 21.21 19.55
C VAL A 735 15.59 20.71 18.52
N GLU A 736 16.59 19.92 18.95
CA GLU A 736 17.62 19.41 18.03
C GLU A 736 17.16 18.23 17.13
N GLU A 737 16.07 17.54 17.44
CA GLU A 737 15.51 16.55 16.50
C GLU A 737 14.80 17.22 15.30
N GLU A 738 14.35 18.48 15.41
CA GLU A 738 13.82 19.23 14.26
C GLU A 738 14.94 19.78 13.36
N ALA A 739 16.11 20.11 13.92
CA ALA A 739 17.21 20.71 13.16
C ALA A 739 17.88 19.76 12.14
N VAL A 740 17.77 18.43 12.35
CA VAL A 740 18.23 17.42 11.38
C VAL A 740 17.15 17.07 10.34
N VAL A 741 15.91 17.53 10.55
CA VAL A 741 14.76 17.28 9.67
C VAL A 741 14.55 18.50 8.77
N GLY A 742 15.52 18.76 7.89
CA GLY A 742 15.35 19.60 6.71
C GLY A 742 14.51 18.92 5.61
N ILE A 743 13.48 18.15 5.98
CA ILE A 743 12.56 17.50 5.05
C ILE A 743 11.17 18.00 5.39
N GLN A 744 10.66 18.93 4.58
CA GLN A 744 9.23 19.13 4.43
C GLN A 744 8.64 17.77 4.04
N VAL A 745 7.97 17.13 5.00
CA VAL A 745 7.01 16.08 4.68
C VAL A 745 5.88 16.78 3.96
N ASP A 746 5.85 16.67 2.63
CA ASP A 746 4.73 17.09 1.80
C ASP A 746 3.49 16.35 2.28
N ASP A 747 2.64 17.07 2.99
CA ASP A 747 1.38 16.64 3.57
C ASP A 747 0.26 16.51 2.53
N GLY A 748 0.59 16.56 1.24
CA GLY A 748 -0.36 16.38 0.14
C GLY A 748 -1.26 17.60 -0.03
N LYS A 749 -0.71 18.81 0.14
CA LYS A 749 -1.44 20.04 -0.14
C LYS A 749 -1.78 20.12 -1.63
N GLU A 750 -3.06 20.02 -1.97
CA GLU A 750 -3.59 20.65 -3.18
C GLU A 750 -3.49 22.17 -2.96
N VAL A 751 -2.65 22.83 -3.75
CA VAL A 751 -2.54 24.29 -3.74
C VAL A 751 -3.84 24.85 -4.30
N THR A 752 -4.61 25.55 -3.48
CA THR A 752 -5.74 26.38 -3.94
C THR A 752 -5.17 27.49 -4.82
N SER A 753 -5.53 27.51 -6.10
CA SER A 753 -5.27 28.65 -6.98
C SER A 753 -6.16 29.82 -6.58
N GLY A 754 -5.61 30.73 -5.77
CA GLY A 754 -6.15 32.08 -5.58
C GLY A 754 -5.42 33.03 -6.53
N GLU A 755 -6.18 33.65 -7.42
CA GLU A 755 -5.72 34.59 -8.44
C GLU A 755 -5.03 35.82 -7.84
N ALA A 756 -4.00 36.29 -8.54
CA ALA A 756 -3.31 37.54 -8.25
C ALA A 756 -4.10 38.73 -8.78
N ALA A 757 -4.45 39.68 -7.93
CA ALA A 757 -4.75 41.06 -8.33
C ALA A 757 -4.38 42.05 -7.21
N ASN A 758 -3.74 43.15 -7.62
CA ASN A 758 -3.17 44.19 -6.78
C ASN A 758 -4.22 45.18 -6.18
N SER A 759 -3.79 45.82 -5.08
CA SER A 759 -4.11 47.17 -4.59
C SER A 759 -5.28 47.40 -3.60
N ALA A 760 -4.87 47.82 -2.39
CA ALA A 760 -5.42 48.84 -1.48
C ALA A 760 -6.92 48.88 -1.10
N GLY A 761 -7.19 48.70 0.21
CA GLY A 761 -8.30 49.36 0.92
C GLY A 761 -9.11 48.49 1.90
N ALA A 762 -8.83 48.63 3.21
CA ALA A 762 -9.66 48.39 4.42
C ALA A 762 -10.47 47.07 4.61
N PRO A 763 -10.65 46.57 5.86
CA PRO A 763 -11.23 45.26 6.12
C PRO A 763 -12.76 45.32 6.20
N ALA A 764 -13.44 44.35 5.57
CA ALA A 764 -14.84 44.02 5.85
C ALA A 764 -14.90 42.58 6.40
N GLN A 765 -15.44 42.46 7.61
CA GLN A 765 -15.96 41.21 8.17
C GLN A 765 -17.02 40.62 7.24
N SER A 766 -16.95 39.32 6.96
CA SER A 766 -18.12 38.55 6.53
C SER A 766 -18.22 37.30 7.39
N ASP A 767 -19.14 37.36 8.34
CA ASP A 767 -19.62 36.27 9.15
C ASP A 767 -20.23 35.16 8.26
N TRP A 768 -19.88 33.91 8.56
CA TRP A 768 -20.61 32.74 8.07
C TRP A 768 -21.39 32.16 9.24
N GLU A 769 -22.55 32.76 9.51
CA GLU A 769 -23.61 32.18 10.32
C GLU A 769 -24.42 31.18 9.47
N ASP A 770 -24.71 30.04 10.10
CA ASP A 770 -25.86 29.15 9.92
C ASP A 770 -26.20 28.57 8.54
N VAL A 771 -25.95 27.26 8.41
CA VAL A 771 -26.77 26.36 7.59
C VAL A 771 -27.12 25.14 8.46
N ASP A 772 -28.00 25.37 9.43
CA ASP A 772 -28.96 24.36 9.87
C ASP A 772 -30.04 24.30 8.78
N ASP A 773 -30.12 23.18 8.06
CA ASP A 773 -31.33 22.64 7.42
C ASP A 773 -30.96 21.50 6.46
N ALA A 774 -31.03 20.25 6.96
CA ALA A 774 -31.26 19.05 6.15
C ALA A 774 -31.68 17.86 7.05
N GLN A 775 -32.66 18.08 7.92
CA GLN A 775 -33.55 17.04 8.41
C GLN A 775 -34.90 17.29 7.73
N ASP A 776 -35.14 16.61 6.61
CA ASP A 776 -36.45 16.05 6.26
C ASP A 776 -36.45 15.40 4.87
N ALA A 777 -37.37 14.45 4.72
CA ALA A 777 -37.74 13.65 3.55
C ALA A 777 -36.85 12.41 3.25
N CYS A 778 -36.96 11.42 4.14
CA CYS A 778 -37.12 10.04 3.70
C CYS A 778 -38.52 9.87 3.10
N ASP A 779 -38.57 9.63 1.78
CA ASP A 779 -39.50 8.72 1.10
C ASP A 779 -38.86 8.26 -0.23
#